data_AF-A0A505J1F4-F1
#
_entry.id   AF-A0A505J1F4-F1
#
_cell.length_a   1.000
_cell.length_b   1.000
_cell.length_c   1.000
_cell.angle_alpha   90.00
_cell.angle_beta   90.00
_cell.angle_gamma   90.00
#
_symmetry.space_group_name_H-M   'P 1'
#
loop_
_entity.id
_entity.type
_entity.pdbx_description
1 polymer ?
#
loop_
_entity_poly.entity_id
_entity_poly.type
_entity_poly.pdbx_seq_one_letter_code
_entity_poly.pdbx_strand_id
1 'polypeptide(L)'
;MKKISYFCLLIVITFSALLLSNVYETKDTIRLNEIEMKDPSFRFYVKDSQKSIQEQLSFFEELAQNEHVSIFRTDVRNNIIVKSVVFDKKSFPFNEFNLPHTDLFAEKSEIYKNYGSVENNSSAKIPTITKSKILLQSLENYYKDSSVSLNGIYSVVGTDDLNSEKIMNQLSEFFGVSQEDLLSKPIQQEVGLVNRSLMIFIAIIISTFLILIIVNIYTPLMQLKRIGVSKLNGIPNLSIFFDFIKNSLLVIVIASLVIDIFLYFYYDYHPYQFFLYLILSQIVIILLFLLTNTFTFLTIRNVTISKMLKNFLNFKFGVMICYFVKLMISFLVTMILLQVSTDIDTLIKQYKINDSWQKNGNVLTLETYKLVDDDFQNFLLSNGKFEEKLANLYAELEEKTDVNFIYSTVVNPNRNLAVPDPHMYTEDETYEVMEVNDNYIESLDLSIDGSSVSSGKDDPRIFFVPKSYKDNKNIVYLCQNILFDSFDSEQQEAISLEDLSVTINYYDDKDFEVFSYAESENPIFTKPIFMTMNSTDITWYEKILLANTGLNNPLKLENTKSNQEVVKNIIDKDSYKNLNLKFSSINSILGDITSSYKQSIQIFSVILVFLFLLSVFTSVFLVNCIVFSDRKKIAIHKLFGFKLFDRYNTLFIIFSSIYLVQLLCVFLFSKTILLIPYILLTLLIDGTVIVQVIMRKEKNSLSTVLKGE
;
A
#
# COMPACT_ATOMS: atom_id res chain seq x y z
N MET A 1 -22.61 -26.80 17.72
CA MET A 1 -22.98 -25.39 17.54
C MET A 1 -22.39 -24.47 18.60
N LYS A 2 -22.57 -24.71 19.92
CA LYS A 2 -21.97 -23.84 20.96
C LYS A 2 -20.44 -23.68 20.84
N LYS A 3 -19.69 -24.78 20.63
CA LYS A 3 -18.24 -24.74 20.38
C LYS A 3 -17.84 -23.89 19.16
N ILE A 4 -18.65 -23.91 18.09
CA ILE A 4 -18.43 -23.12 16.88
C ILE A 4 -18.66 -21.64 17.18
N SER A 5 -19.72 -21.29 17.92
CA SER A 5 -19.96 -19.92 18.35
C SER A 5 -18.80 -19.37 19.20
N TYR A 6 -18.26 -20.15 20.14
CA TYR A 6 -17.11 -19.72 20.94
C TYR A 6 -15.86 -19.51 20.09
N PHE A 7 -15.59 -20.42 19.16
CA PHE A 7 -14.47 -20.29 18.24
C PHE A 7 -14.58 -19.04 17.36
N CYS A 8 -15.77 -18.77 16.79
CA CYS A 8 -16.01 -17.56 16.01
C CYS A 8 -15.79 -16.29 16.84
N LEU A 9 -16.25 -16.27 18.10
CA LEU A 9 -16.07 -15.13 18.98
C LEU A 9 -14.58 -14.88 19.30
N LEU A 10 -13.81 -15.93 19.57
CA LEU A 10 -12.36 -15.81 19.79
C LEU A 10 -11.64 -15.22 18.57
N ILE A 11 -12.00 -15.66 17.36
CA ILE A 11 -11.44 -15.11 16.11
C ILE A 11 -11.76 -13.62 16.00
N VAL A 12 -13.03 -13.23 16.15
CA VAL A 12 -13.44 -11.82 16.00
C VAL A 12 -12.70 -10.91 16.97
N ILE A 13 -12.57 -11.31 18.24
CA ILE A 13 -11.89 -10.49 19.27
C ILE A 13 -10.40 -10.37 18.94
N THR A 14 -9.74 -11.48 18.59
CA THR A 14 -8.32 -11.50 18.26
C THR A 14 -8.02 -10.61 17.05
N PHE A 15 -8.76 -10.78 15.95
CA PHE A 15 -8.53 -10.01 14.72
C PHE A 15 -8.92 -8.53 14.86
N SER A 16 -9.91 -8.20 15.71
CA SER A 16 -10.23 -6.80 16.02
C SER A 16 -9.08 -6.11 16.77
N ALA A 17 -8.45 -6.82 17.72
CA ALA A 17 -7.31 -6.29 18.46
C ALA A 17 -6.08 -6.10 17.56
N LEU A 18 -5.82 -7.04 16.65
CA LEU A 18 -4.75 -6.92 15.64
C LEU A 18 -4.99 -5.76 14.67
N LEU A 19 -6.25 -5.57 14.23
CA LEU A 19 -6.63 -4.45 13.37
C LEU A 19 -6.34 -3.11 14.06
N LEU A 20 -6.76 -2.94 15.32
CA LEU A 20 -6.53 -1.70 16.04
C LEU A 20 -5.04 -1.45 16.30
N SER A 21 -4.30 -2.51 16.66
CA SER A 21 -2.85 -2.45 16.86
C SER A 21 -2.13 -1.93 15.61
N ASN A 22 -2.50 -2.47 14.44
CA ASN A 22 -1.91 -2.05 13.17
C ASN A 22 -2.24 -0.59 12.79
N VAL A 23 -3.46 -0.12 13.08
CA VAL A 23 -3.81 1.30 12.89
C VAL A 23 -2.96 2.20 13.78
N TYR A 24 -2.75 1.79 15.02
CA TYR A 24 -1.97 2.56 16.00
C TYR A 24 -0.47 2.56 15.73
N GLU A 25 0.07 1.50 15.14
CA GLU A 25 1.44 1.47 14.61
C GLU A 25 1.67 2.54 13.54
N THR A 26 0.74 2.65 12.58
CA THR A 26 0.81 3.67 11.54
C THR A 26 0.67 5.07 12.14
N LYS A 27 -0.27 5.26 13.09
CA LYS A 27 -0.43 6.54 13.79
C LYS A 27 0.79 6.94 14.62
N ASP A 28 1.45 5.98 15.27
CA ASP A 28 2.65 6.27 16.07
C ASP A 28 3.81 6.71 15.16
N THR A 29 3.95 6.12 13.97
CA THR A 29 4.94 6.56 12.98
C THR A 29 4.70 8.01 12.54
N ILE A 30 3.43 8.37 12.27
CA ILE A 30 3.05 9.75 11.95
C ILE A 30 3.35 10.68 13.14
N ARG A 31 2.95 10.28 14.35
CA ARG A 31 3.22 11.04 15.59
C ARG A 31 4.71 11.31 15.77
N LEU A 32 5.57 10.31 15.60
CA LEU A 32 7.01 10.49 15.80
C LEU A 32 7.64 11.45 14.77
N ASN A 33 7.11 11.48 13.54
CA ASN A 33 7.55 12.44 12.54
C ASN A 33 7.18 13.89 12.91
N GLU A 34 6.12 14.10 13.70
CA GLU A 34 5.59 15.42 14.03
C GLU A 34 5.52 15.71 15.53
N ILE A 35 6.28 14.96 16.34
CA ILE A 35 6.17 14.92 17.81
C ILE A 35 6.38 16.29 18.49
N GLU A 36 7.13 17.17 17.85
CA GLU A 36 7.43 18.53 18.30
C GLU A 36 6.33 19.55 17.97
N MET A 37 5.45 19.26 17.01
CA MET A 37 4.51 20.23 16.46
C MET A 37 3.31 20.45 17.40
N LYS A 38 3.09 21.71 17.80
CA LYS A 38 1.88 22.17 18.52
C LYS A 38 1.49 23.55 18.03
N ASP A 39 0.22 23.83 17.78
CA ASP A 39 -0.21 25.20 17.51
C ASP A 39 0.28 26.14 18.63
N PRO A 40 0.98 27.26 18.34
CA PRO A 40 1.17 27.93 17.04
C PRO A 40 2.46 27.60 16.22
N SER A 41 3.12 26.46 16.43
CA SER A 41 4.35 26.03 15.75
C SER A 41 4.21 25.97 14.22
N PHE A 42 5.29 26.25 13.51
CA PHE A 42 5.34 26.18 12.05
C PHE A 42 6.63 25.51 11.55
N ARG A 43 6.57 25.00 10.32
CA ARG A 43 7.74 24.43 9.63
C ARG A 43 8.34 25.44 8.67
N PHE A 44 9.65 25.35 8.48
CA PHE A 44 10.35 26.03 7.40
C PHE A 44 11.38 25.09 6.76
N TYR A 45 11.66 25.33 5.49
CA TYR A 45 12.47 24.47 4.64
C TYR A 45 13.71 25.23 4.19
N VAL A 46 14.89 24.80 4.65
CA VAL A 46 16.16 25.44 4.26
C VAL A 46 16.75 24.69 3.08
N LYS A 47 16.90 25.38 1.94
CA LYS A 47 17.55 24.88 0.73
C LYS A 47 18.81 25.70 0.45
N ASP A 48 19.84 25.02 -0.01
CA ASP A 48 21.12 25.55 -0.50
C ASP A 48 21.70 26.72 0.29
N SER A 49 21.68 26.59 1.61
CA SER A 49 22.21 27.60 2.50
C SER A 49 23.70 27.84 2.24
N GLN A 50 24.06 29.10 2.00
CA GLN A 50 25.44 29.55 1.87
C GLN A 50 26.10 29.88 3.23
N LYS A 51 25.38 29.64 4.33
CA LYS A 51 25.86 29.90 5.69
C LYS A 51 26.73 28.76 6.19
N SER A 52 27.64 29.05 7.12
CA SER A 52 28.37 28.02 7.85
C SER A 52 27.53 27.43 8.99
N ILE A 53 27.87 26.20 9.40
CA ILE A 53 27.28 25.53 10.56
C ILE A 53 27.33 26.41 11.81
N GLN A 54 28.46 27.08 12.04
CA GLN A 54 28.65 27.93 13.22
C GLN A 54 27.73 29.15 13.17
N GLU A 55 27.59 29.80 12.00
CA GLU A 55 26.70 30.95 11.82
C GLU A 55 25.24 30.57 12.03
N GLN A 56 24.79 29.44 11.46
CA GLN A 56 23.41 28.98 11.64
C GLN A 56 23.12 28.59 13.08
N LEU A 57 24.04 27.88 13.73
CA LEU A 57 23.88 27.49 15.13
C LEU A 57 23.81 28.72 16.04
N SER A 58 24.73 29.68 15.88
CA SER A 58 24.70 30.94 16.66
C SER A 58 23.44 31.76 16.40
N PHE A 59 22.99 31.83 15.14
CA PHE A 59 21.72 32.50 14.81
C PHE A 59 20.52 31.81 15.45
N PHE A 60 20.43 30.48 15.39
CA PHE A 60 19.34 29.73 16.02
C PHE A 60 19.39 29.82 17.56
N GLU A 61 20.57 29.84 18.18
CA GLU A 61 20.73 30.06 19.62
C GLU A 61 20.27 31.47 20.03
N GLU A 62 20.63 32.51 19.27
CA GLU A 62 20.18 33.88 19.50
C GLU A 62 18.66 34.02 19.31
N LEU A 63 18.13 33.43 18.23
CA LEU A 63 16.70 33.41 17.94
C LEU A 63 15.91 32.69 19.04
N ALA A 64 16.40 31.53 19.49
CA ALA A 64 15.81 30.76 20.59
C ALA A 64 15.79 31.55 21.91
N GLN A 65 16.87 32.27 22.23
CA GLN A 65 16.97 33.09 23.45
C GLN A 65 16.08 34.33 23.41
N ASN A 66 16.04 35.03 22.26
CA ASN A 66 15.31 36.29 22.11
C ASN A 66 13.80 36.09 22.02
N GLU A 67 13.37 35.07 21.27
CA GLU A 67 11.93 34.81 21.03
C GLU A 67 11.38 33.68 21.91
N HIS A 68 12.20 33.09 22.79
CA HIS A 68 11.83 31.96 23.65
C HIS A 68 11.24 30.77 22.86
N VAL A 69 11.95 30.34 21.83
CA VAL A 69 11.54 29.24 20.93
C VAL A 69 12.53 28.10 20.91
N SER A 70 12.02 26.89 20.67
CA SER A 70 12.83 25.70 20.42
C SER A 70 12.82 25.43 18.93
N ILE A 71 14.00 25.29 18.34
CA ILE A 71 14.14 25.06 16.89
C ILE A 71 14.56 23.61 16.70
N PHE A 72 13.67 22.83 16.11
CA PHE A 72 13.90 21.42 15.80
C PHE A 72 14.32 21.26 14.35
N ARG A 73 15.24 20.34 14.12
CA ARG A 73 15.51 19.71 12.84
C ARG A 73 15.06 18.26 12.90
N THR A 74 14.39 17.81 11.84
CA THR A 74 13.92 16.42 11.74
C THR A 74 14.61 15.70 10.61
N ASP A 75 15.29 14.60 10.93
CA ASP A 75 15.98 13.73 9.98
C ASP A 75 15.57 12.26 10.17
N VAL A 76 15.87 11.41 9.19
CA VAL A 76 15.68 9.96 9.30
C VAL A 76 17.01 9.27 9.00
N ARG A 77 17.58 8.59 10.02
CA ARG A 77 18.83 7.81 9.96
C ARG A 77 18.57 6.33 10.12
N ASN A 78 18.85 5.48 9.14
CA ASN A 78 18.78 4.02 9.31
C ASN A 78 17.44 3.53 9.94
N ASN A 79 16.31 4.08 9.49
CA ASN A 79 14.97 3.81 10.06
C ASN A 79 14.82 4.28 11.54
N ILE A 80 15.59 5.29 11.94
CA ILE A 80 15.52 6.03 13.19
C ILE A 80 15.12 7.46 12.85
N ILE A 81 14.08 7.96 13.49
CA ILE A 81 13.71 9.38 13.43
C ILE A 81 14.66 10.13 14.36
N VAL A 82 15.45 11.05 13.81
CA VAL A 82 16.40 11.89 14.54
C VAL A 82 15.80 13.28 14.69
N LYS A 83 15.66 13.73 15.93
CA LYS A 83 15.23 15.07 16.31
C LYS A 83 16.43 15.79 16.91
N SER A 84 16.86 16.88 16.27
CA SER A 84 18.00 17.68 16.71
C SER A 84 17.50 19.06 17.08
N VAL A 85 17.75 19.54 18.30
CA VAL A 85 17.09 20.74 18.83
C VAL A 85 18.07 21.80 19.32
N VAL A 86 17.78 23.07 19.00
CA VAL A 86 18.25 24.21 19.80
C VAL A 86 17.22 24.42 20.89
N PHE A 87 17.61 24.06 22.12
CA PHE A 87 16.71 23.89 23.24
C PHE A 87 16.42 25.22 23.95
N ASP A 88 15.14 25.55 24.10
CA ASP A 88 14.66 26.53 25.07
C ASP A 88 13.66 25.87 26.02
N LYS A 89 13.88 26.06 27.33
CA LYS A 89 13.11 25.37 28.36
C LYS A 89 11.63 25.77 28.41
N LYS A 90 11.26 26.97 27.95
CA LYS A 90 9.86 27.42 28.02
C LYS A 90 9.03 26.84 26.89
N SER A 91 9.63 26.71 25.71
CA SER A 91 8.97 26.28 24.48
C SER A 91 9.06 24.76 24.21
N PHE A 92 10.04 24.06 24.80
CA PHE A 92 10.23 22.64 24.53
C PHE A 92 8.99 21.79 24.92
N PRO A 93 8.48 20.91 24.04
CA PRO A 93 7.28 20.12 24.28
C PRO A 93 7.56 18.86 25.13
N PHE A 94 7.94 19.05 26.40
CA PHE A 94 8.31 17.97 27.34
C PHE A 94 7.30 16.82 27.39
N ASN A 95 6.00 17.15 27.38
CA ASN A 95 4.92 16.16 27.46
C ASN A 95 4.89 15.22 26.26
N GLU A 96 5.19 15.70 25.05
CA GLU A 96 5.12 14.87 23.83
C GLU A 96 6.28 13.87 23.77
N PHE A 97 7.46 14.31 24.19
CA PHE A 97 8.66 13.48 24.30
C PHE A 97 8.67 12.60 25.56
N ASN A 98 7.75 12.84 26.50
CA ASN A 98 7.69 12.20 27.82
C ASN A 98 9.02 12.32 28.59
N LEU A 99 9.59 13.53 28.59
CA LEU A 99 10.84 13.86 29.26
C LEU A 99 10.57 14.74 30.49
N PRO A 100 11.41 14.65 31.56
CA PRO A 100 11.24 15.50 32.73
C PRO A 100 11.46 16.98 32.38
N HIS A 101 10.75 17.90 33.05
CA HIS A 101 10.89 19.36 32.92
C HIS A 101 12.20 19.88 33.54
N THR A 102 13.32 19.31 33.12
CA THR A 102 14.68 19.67 33.52
C THR A 102 15.35 20.48 32.43
N ASP A 103 16.54 20.99 32.72
CA ASP A 103 17.43 21.50 31.70
C ASP A 103 17.94 20.27 30.91
N LEU A 104 17.50 20.13 29.66
CA LEU A 104 17.95 19.04 28.79
C LEU A 104 19.26 19.48 28.12
N PHE A 105 20.20 18.54 27.92
CA PHE A 105 21.49 18.81 27.26
C PHE A 105 22.44 19.71 28.08
N ALA A 106 22.38 19.63 29.41
CA ALA A 106 23.35 20.29 30.29
C ALA A 106 24.79 19.83 29.96
N GLU A 107 24.96 18.53 29.68
CA GLU A 107 26.07 18.05 28.87
C GLU A 107 25.65 18.02 27.40
N LYS A 108 26.33 18.79 26.55
CA LYS A 108 26.06 18.90 25.10
C LYS A 108 26.14 17.57 24.32
N SER A 109 26.60 16.48 24.95
CA SER A 109 26.65 15.11 24.40
C SER A 109 25.48 14.23 24.86
N GLU A 110 24.54 14.74 25.65
CA GLU A 110 23.34 14.00 26.04
C GLU A 110 22.49 13.64 24.83
N ILE A 111 22.05 12.38 24.79
CA ILE A 111 21.20 11.83 23.75
C ILE A 111 20.06 11.09 24.43
N TYR A 112 18.82 11.30 23.99
CA TYR A 112 17.64 10.59 24.47
C TYR A 112 17.15 9.65 23.36
N LYS A 113 17.04 8.35 23.63
CA LYS A 113 16.68 7.34 22.60
C LYS A 113 15.83 6.22 23.17
N ASN A 114 15.05 5.56 22.33
CA ASN A 114 14.20 4.42 22.73
C ASN A 114 14.81 3.03 22.42
N TYR A 115 16.02 2.97 21.86
CA TYR A 115 16.68 1.73 21.41
C TYR A 115 18.17 1.66 21.84
N GLY A 116 18.71 0.43 21.91
CA GLY A 116 20.10 0.15 22.30
C GLY A 116 20.36 0.13 23.81
N SER A 117 21.53 -0.34 24.23
CA SER A 117 21.96 -0.36 25.64
C SER A 117 22.17 1.08 26.17
N VAL A 118 21.65 1.33 27.37
CA VAL A 118 21.76 2.60 28.10
C VAL A 118 23.13 2.66 28.76
N GLU A 119 24.20 2.69 27.98
CA GLU A 119 25.57 2.85 28.51
C GLU A 119 26.03 4.32 28.52
N ASN A 120 25.30 5.24 27.87
CA ASN A 120 25.58 6.68 27.93
C ASN A 120 24.36 7.48 28.45
N ASN A 121 24.49 7.92 29.70
CA ASN A 121 23.98 9.13 30.39
C ASN A 121 22.51 9.59 30.37
N SER A 122 21.51 8.86 29.87
CA SER A 122 20.11 9.28 30.06
C SER A 122 19.16 8.13 30.41
N SER A 123 18.55 8.19 31.59
CA SER A 123 17.58 7.21 32.10
C SER A 123 16.18 7.36 31.49
N ALA A 124 15.93 8.42 30.72
CA ALA A 124 14.62 8.73 30.14
C ALA A 124 14.54 8.25 28.67
N LYS A 125 13.51 7.44 28.37
CA LYS A 125 13.25 6.90 27.03
C LYS A 125 12.04 7.59 26.40
N ILE A 126 12.15 7.96 25.14
CA ILE A 126 11.00 8.44 24.36
C ILE A 126 10.08 7.25 24.06
N PRO A 127 8.81 7.29 24.45
CA PRO A 127 7.92 6.16 24.30
C PRO A 127 7.45 5.94 22.86
N THR A 128 7.32 4.67 22.45
CA THR A 128 6.86 4.23 21.11
C THR A 128 6.06 2.94 21.19
N ILE A 129 5.00 2.77 20.41
CA ILE A 129 4.12 1.59 20.49
C ILE A 129 4.82 0.33 19.96
N THR A 130 5.58 0.41 18.86
CA THR A 130 6.38 -0.73 18.36
C THR A 130 7.48 -0.29 17.40
N LYS A 131 8.72 -0.78 17.62
CA LYS A 131 9.93 -0.83 16.74
C LYS A 131 10.38 0.43 15.98
N SER A 132 9.58 1.49 15.89
CA SER A 132 9.95 2.80 15.38
C SER A 132 11.01 3.37 16.32
N LYS A 133 12.19 3.60 15.78
CA LYS A 133 13.32 4.08 16.56
C LYS A 133 13.30 5.61 16.52
N ILE A 134 13.53 6.24 17.66
CA ILE A 134 13.67 7.70 17.76
C ILE A 134 14.89 8.06 18.60
N LEU A 135 15.56 9.13 18.20
CA LEU A 135 16.71 9.73 18.87
C LEU A 135 16.48 11.25 18.94
N LEU A 136 16.66 11.82 20.12
CA LEU A 136 16.66 13.26 20.38
C LEU A 136 18.04 13.68 20.89
N GLN A 137 18.62 14.73 20.31
CA GLN A 137 19.91 15.29 20.70
C GLN A 137 19.93 16.82 20.47
N SER A 138 20.96 17.51 20.97
CA SER A 138 21.17 18.92 20.62
C SER A 138 21.58 19.08 19.15
N LEU A 139 21.20 20.21 18.54
CA LEU A 139 21.59 20.53 17.16
C LEU A 139 23.11 20.65 17.01
N GLU A 140 23.79 21.15 18.04
CA GLU A 140 25.26 21.17 18.09
C GLU A 140 25.86 19.76 18.05
N ASN A 141 25.29 18.79 18.79
CA ASN A 141 25.78 17.42 18.75
C ASN A 141 25.54 16.76 17.40
N TYR A 142 24.42 17.09 16.75
CA TYR A 142 24.12 16.66 15.38
C TYR A 142 25.18 17.18 14.38
N TYR A 143 25.61 18.43 14.52
CA TYR A 143 26.63 19.04 13.67
C TYR A 143 28.09 18.66 13.97
N LYS A 144 28.35 17.85 15.01
CA LYS A 144 29.67 17.22 15.17
C LYS A 144 29.98 16.20 14.07
N ASP A 145 28.93 15.66 13.46
CA ASP A 145 29.04 14.81 12.29
C ASP A 145 29.29 15.70 11.06
N SER A 146 30.53 15.70 10.56
CA SER A 146 30.94 16.57 9.45
C SER A 146 30.28 16.21 8.12
N SER A 147 29.59 15.08 8.03
CA SER A 147 28.88 14.65 6.81
C SER A 147 27.47 15.23 6.69
N VAL A 148 27.14 16.25 7.48
CA VAL A 148 25.78 16.77 7.66
C VAL A 148 25.64 18.18 7.09
N SER A 149 24.66 18.36 6.22
CA SER A 149 24.29 19.58 5.50
C SER A 149 23.40 20.46 6.35
N LEU A 150 23.36 21.76 6.09
CA LEU A 150 22.40 22.68 6.71
C LEU A 150 21.00 22.60 6.11
N ASN A 151 20.90 21.99 4.92
CA ASN A 151 19.63 21.82 4.24
C ASN A 151 18.76 20.84 5.04
N GLY A 152 17.49 21.20 5.25
CA GLY A 152 16.57 20.30 5.93
C GLY A 152 15.24 20.90 6.30
N ILE A 153 14.42 20.06 6.91
CA ILE A 153 13.14 20.41 7.50
C ILE A 153 13.35 20.85 8.94
N TYR A 154 13.02 22.11 9.18
CA TYR A 154 13.06 22.70 10.51
C TYR A 154 11.66 23.02 10.99
N SER A 155 11.48 23.02 12.31
CA SER A 155 10.24 23.41 12.97
C SER A 155 10.56 24.38 14.10
N VAL A 156 9.85 25.50 14.14
CA VAL A 156 9.89 26.44 15.25
C VAL A 156 8.75 26.10 16.18
N VAL A 157 9.09 25.78 17.42
CA VAL A 157 8.13 25.50 18.49
C VAL A 157 8.21 26.63 19.50
N GLY A 158 7.08 27.27 19.75
CA GLY A 158 6.99 28.41 20.66
C GLY A 158 5.91 28.22 21.73
N THR A 159 5.80 29.21 22.60
CA THR A 159 4.69 29.36 23.53
C THR A 159 3.46 29.97 22.83
N ASP A 160 2.32 30.05 23.52
CA ASP A 160 1.04 30.51 22.94
C ASP A 160 1.09 31.94 22.33
N ASP A 161 2.12 32.73 22.68
CA ASP A 161 2.40 34.09 22.22
C ASP A 161 3.41 34.17 21.05
N LEU A 162 3.72 33.05 20.40
CA LEU A 162 4.63 32.99 19.24
C LEU A 162 4.18 33.94 18.11
N ASN A 163 5.06 34.86 17.71
CA ASN A 163 4.87 35.69 16.53
C ASN A 163 5.57 35.05 15.31
N SER A 164 4.86 34.16 14.62
CA SER A 164 5.39 33.41 13.48
C SER A 164 5.85 34.32 12.34
N GLU A 165 5.18 35.45 12.10
CA GLU A 165 5.54 36.40 11.03
C GLU A 165 6.87 37.11 11.33
N LYS A 166 7.09 37.53 12.58
CA LYS A 166 8.36 38.15 13.00
C LYS A 166 9.52 37.18 12.85
N ILE A 167 9.36 35.94 13.29
CA ILE A 167 10.40 34.91 13.18
C ILE A 167 10.65 34.55 11.72
N MET A 168 9.60 34.44 10.90
CA MET A 168 9.75 34.16 9.47
C MET A 168 10.52 35.27 8.74
N ASN A 169 10.29 36.54 9.11
CA ASN A 169 11.07 37.66 8.60
C ASN A 169 12.57 37.53 8.95
N GLN A 170 12.89 37.20 10.20
CA GLN A 170 14.28 36.99 10.63
C GLN A 170 14.93 35.79 9.93
N LEU A 171 14.19 34.70 9.72
CA LEU A 171 14.66 33.53 8.96
C LEU A 171 14.93 33.89 7.50
N SER A 172 14.00 34.59 6.86
CA SER A 172 14.12 35.06 5.46
C SER A 172 15.33 35.98 5.28
N GLU A 173 15.54 36.94 6.19
CA GLU A 173 16.68 37.85 6.16
C GLU A 173 18.02 37.11 6.38
N PHE A 174 18.06 36.17 7.33
CA PHE A 174 19.27 35.40 7.61
C PHE A 174 19.66 34.51 6.43
N PHE A 175 18.72 33.75 5.87
CA PHE A 175 18.99 32.83 4.76
C PHE A 175 19.05 33.50 3.39
N GLY A 176 18.57 34.75 3.26
CA GLY A 176 18.56 35.48 2.00
C GLY A 176 17.56 34.94 0.97
N VAL A 177 16.49 34.28 1.43
CA VAL A 177 15.45 33.64 0.60
C VAL A 177 14.07 34.17 1.00
N SER A 178 13.09 34.13 0.09
CA SER A 178 11.76 34.66 0.38
C SER A 178 11.03 33.81 1.45
N GLN A 179 10.05 34.40 2.14
CA GLN A 179 9.22 33.66 3.09
C GLN A 179 8.41 32.55 2.40
N GLU A 180 7.97 32.79 1.16
CA GLU A 180 7.21 31.81 0.39
C GLU A 180 8.08 30.58 0.08
N ASP A 181 9.35 30.78 -0.27
CA ASP A 181 10.30 29.68 -0.51
C ASP A 181 10.54 28.85 0.75
N LEU A 182 10.71 29.52 1.91
CA LEU A 182 10.88 28.86 3.20
C LEU A 182 9.62 28.08 3.65
N LEU A 183 8.43 28.47 3.20
CA LEU A 183 7.16 27.81 3.54
C LEU A 183 6.74 26.76 2.49
N SER A 184 7.33 26.80 1.29
CA SER A 184 7.00 25.91 0.19
C SER A 184 7.34 24.45 0.53
N LYS A 185 6.30 23.63 0.75
CA LYS A 185 6.46 22.19 0.96
C LYS A 185 6.67 21.52 -0.40
N PRO A 186 7.84 20.93 -0.70
CA PRO A 186 8.13 20.50 -2.07
C PRO A 186 7.50 19.16 -2.44
N ILE A 187 7.26 18.27 -1.45
CA ILE A 187 6.64 16.96 -1.67
C ILE A 187 5.62 16.64 -0.56
N GLN A 188 4.41 16.21 -0.95
CA GLN A 188 3.44 15.60 -0.03
C GLN A 188 3.69 14.08 0.02
N GLN A 189 4.25 13.59 1.13
CA GLN A 189 4.14 12.17 1.48
C GLN A 189 2.91 11.97 2.36
N GLU A 190 1.91 11.27 1.84
CA GLU A 190 0.83 10.73 2.66
C GLU A 190 1.13 9.26 2.99
N VAL A 191 1.34 8.97 4.27
CA VAL A 191 1.37 7.59 4.75
C VAL A 191 -0.08 7.10 4.81
N GLY A 192 -0.49 6.35 3.78
CA GLY A 192 -1.84 5.78 3.72
C GLY A 192 -2.13 4.85 4.89
N LEU A 193 -3.23 5.10 5.61
CA LEU A 193 -3.70 4.26 6.72
C LEU A 193 -4.17 2.86 6.26
N VAL A 194 -4.52 2.71 4.98
CA VAL A 194 -5.04 1.47 4.41
C VAL A 194 -3.89 0.64 3.86
N ASN A 195 -3.52 -0.42 4.58
CA ASN A 195 -2.56 -1.41 4.12
C ASN A 195 -3.22 -2.76 3.81
N ARG A 196 -2.47 -3.65 3.14
CA ARG A 196 -2.94 -4.99 2.76
C ARG A 196 -3.39 -5.84 3.94
N SER A 197 -2.71 -5.74 5.09
CA SER A 197 -3.02 -6.49 6.31
C SER A 197 -4.37 -6.09 6.89
N LEU A 198 -4.69 -4.79 6.88
CA LEU A 198 -5.96 -4.24 7.36
C LEU A 198 -7.13 -4.81 6.55
N MET A 199 -7.01 -4.88 5.22
CA MET A 199 -8.04 -5.48 4.36
C MET A 199 -8.31 -6.95 4.69
N ILE A 200 -7.24 -7.73 4.95
CA ILE A 200 -7.36 -9.15 5.32
C ILE A 200 -8.07 -9.31 6.67
N PHE A 201 -7.72 -8.51 7.67
CA PHE A 201 -8.36 -8.57 8.99
C PHE A 201 -9.85 -8.25 8.92
N ILE A 202 -10.24 -7.22 8.16
CA ILE A 202 -11.65 -6.87 7.93
C ILE A 202 -12.41 -8.04 7.27
N ALA A 203 -11.84 -8.66 6.23
CA ALA A 203 -12.47 -9.77 5.53
C ALA A 203 -12.73 -10.98 6.46
N ILE A 204 -11.77 -11.30 7.35
CA ILE A 204 -11.89 -12.39 8.32
C ILE A 204 -12.99 -12.09 9.36
N ILE A 205 -13.03 -10.86 9.88
CA ILE A 205 -14.04 -10.43 10.86
C ILE A 205 -15.44 -10.54 10.25
N ILE A 206 -15.66 -9.98 9.05
CA ILE A 206 -16.96 -10.03 8.36
C ILE A 206 -17.40 -11.47 8.12
N SER A 207 -16.51 -12.31 7.59
CA SER A 207 -16.83 -13.71 7.29
C SER A 207 -17.20 -14.50 8.55
N THR A 208 -16.52 -14.22 9.66
CA THR A 208 -16.79 -14.86 10.95
C THR A 208 -18.12 -14.44 11.55
N PHE A 209 -18.52 -13.16 11.40
CA PHE A 209 -19.85 -12.70 11.80
C PHE A 209 -20.98 -13.34 10.98
N LEU A 210 -20.78 -13.56 9.67
CA LEU A 210 -21.75 -14.28 8.84
C LEU A 210 -21.97 -15.72 9.34
N ILE A 211 -20.89 -16.43 9.72
CA ILE A 211 -20.98 -17.74 10.37
C ILE A 211 -21.79 -17.65 11.66
N LEU A 212 -21.51 -16.64 12.48
CA LEU A 212 -22.15 -16.47 13.79
C LEU A 212 -23.67 -16.23 13.65
N ILE A 213 -24.11 -15.46 12.65
CA ILE A 213 -25.54 -15.29 12.31
C ILE A 213 -26.20 -16.65 12.05
N ILE A 214 -25.60 -17.48 11.21
CA ILE A 214 -26.13 -18.82 10.86
C ILE A 214 -26.23 -19.69 12.12
N VAL A 215 -25.18 -19.71 12.94
CA VAL A 215 -25.13 -20.49 14.18
C VAL A 215 -26.23 -20.05 15.17
N ASN A 216 -26.46 -18.74 15.30
CA ASN A 216 -27.47 -18.17 16.20
C ASN A 216 -28.90 -18.47 15.76
N ILE A 217 -29.15 -18.60 14.46
CA ILE A 217 -30.44 -19.03 13.91
C ILE A 217 -30.66 -20.52 14.20
N TYR A 218 -29.64 -21.36 14.04
CA TYR A 218 -29.83 -22.82 14.18
C TYR A 218 -29.98 -23.32 15.60
N THR A 219 -29.18 -22.76 16.50
CA THR A 219 -29.05 -23.26 17.86
C THR A 219 -30.40 -23.34 18.59
N PRO A 220 -31.30 -22.35 18.53
CA PRO A 220 -32.64 -22.47 19.11
C PRO A 220 -33.52 -23.49 18.36
N LEU A 221 -33.38 -23.65 17.03
CA LEU A 221 -34.14 -24.62 16.24
C LEU A 221 -33.85 -26.06 16.67
N MET A 222 -32.58 -26.40 16.92
CA MET A 222 -32.23 -27.74 17.41
C MET A 222 -32.70 -28.02 18.84
N GLN A 223 -33.00 -26.97 19.61
CA GLN A 223 -33.39 -27.07 21.02
C GLN A 223 -34.87 -26.71 21.25
N LEU A 224 -35.71 -26.79 20.21
CA LEU A 224 -37.13 -26.43 20.29
C LEU A 224 -37.89 -27.19 21.37
N LYS A 225 -37.64 -28.49 21.54
CA LYS A 225 -38.25 -29.28 22.62
C LYS A 225 -37.91 -28.72 23.99
N ARG A 226 -36.65 -28.33 24.20
CA ARG A 226 -36.19 -27.72 25.46
C ARG A 226 -36.84 -26.36 25.69
N ILE A 227 -36.83 -25.47 24.69
CA ILE A 227 -37.51 -24.16 24.75
C ILE A 227 -39.00 -24.35 25.09
N GLY A 228 -39.61 -25.34 24.45
CA GLY A 228 -40.99 -25.72 24.65
C GLY A 228 -41.32 -26.18 26.07
N VAL A 229 -40.53 -27.11 26.62
CA VAL A 229 -40.67 -27.56 28.02
C VAL A 229 -40.48 -26.39 28.99
N SER A 230 -39.49 -25.54 28.77
CA SER A 230 -39.28 -24.34 29.58
C SER A 230 -40.50 -23.41 29.56
N LYS A 231 -41.14 -23.23 28.39
CA LYS A 231 -42.36 -22.42 28.27
C LYS A 231 -43.59 -23.07 28.93
N LEU A 232 -43.71 -24.40 28.85
CA LEU A 232 -44.77 -25.14 29.55
C LEU A 232 -44.65 -24.99 31.06
N ASN A 233 -43.43 -24.92 31.57
CA ASN A 233 -43.15 -24.66 32.99
C ASN A 233 -43.27 -23.18 33.39
N GLY A 234 -43.79 -22.31 32.52
CA GLY A 234 -44.00 -20.89 32.82
C GLY A 234 -42.75 -20.02 32.82
N ILE A 235 -41.61 -20.51 32.31
CA ILE A 235 -40.36 -19.73 32.26
C ILE A 235 -40.50 -18.60 31.21
N PRO A 236 -40.18 -17.34 31.56
CA PRO A 236 -40.31 -16.22 30.63
C PRO A 236 -39.32 -16.31 29.47
N ASN A 237 -39.71 -15.80 28.30
CA ASN A 237 -38.91 -15.81 27.07
C ASN A 237 -37.50 -15.23 27.26
N LEU A 238 -37.38 -14.17 28.07
CA LEU A 238 -36.11 -13.48 28.31
C LEU A 238 -35.12 -14.35 29.10
N SER A 239 -35.62 -15.12 30.08
CA SER A 239 -34.79 -16.06 30.85
C SER A 239 -34.27 -17.20 29.96
N ILE A 240 -35.16 -17.75 29.11
CA ILE A 240 -34.76 -18.76 28.11
C ILE A 240 -33.71 -18.18 27.16
N PHE A 241 -33.87 -16.95 26.69
CA PHE A 241 -32.90 -16.29 25.83
C PHE A 241 -31.54 -16.08 26.52
N PHE A 242 -31.54 -15.60 27.76
CA PHE A 242 -30.30 -15.40 28.52
C PHE A 242 -29.52 -16.71 28.71
N ASP A 243 -30.22 -17.84 28.90
CA ASP A 243 -29.60 -19.17 28.95
C ASP A 243 -28.87 -19.58 27.66
N PHE A 244 -29.24 -19.03 26.51
CA PHE A 244 -28.52 -19.26 25.26
C PHE A 244 -27.25 -18.40 25.15
N ILE A 245 -27.30 -17.14 25.57
CA ILE A 245 -26.24 -16.17 25.31
C ILE A 245 -25.23 -16.01 26.45
N LYS A 246 -25.58 -16.33 27.70
CA LYS A 246 -24.75 -16.01 28.89
C LYS A 246 -23.31 -16.53 28.81
N ASN A 247 -23.14 -17.77 28.32
CA ASN A 247 -21.80 -18.34 28.19
C ASN A 247 -21.00 -17.68 27.06
N SER A 248 -21.66 -17.28 25.96
CA SER A 248 -21.00 -16.57 24.86
C SER A 248 -20.60 -15.15 25.27
N LEU A 249 -21.44 -14.46 26.04
CA LEU A 249 -21.08 -13.17 26.64
C LEU A 249 -19.89 -13.30 27.57
N LEU A 250 -19.88 -14.34 28.42
CA LEU A 250 -18.75 -14.63 29.31
C LEU A 250 -17.47 -14.90 28.50
N VAL A 251 -17.55 -15.66 27.40
CA VAL A 251 -16.39 -15.88 26.51
C VAL A 251 -15.89 -14.57 25.91
N ILE A 252 -16.78 -13.67 25.48
CA ILE A 252 -16.37 -12.36 24.96
C ILE A 252 -15.62 -11.57 26.04
N VAL A 253 -16.20 -11.45 27.23
CA VAL A 253 -15.58 -10.69 28.33
C VAL A 253 -14.23 -11.29 28.75
N ILE A 254 -14.15 -12.61 28.94
CA ILE A 254 -12.89 -13.24 29.35
C ILE A 254 -11.83 -13.15 28.25
N ALA A 255 -12.18 -13.42 27.00
CA ALA A 255 -11.23 -13.35 25.90
C ALA A 255 -10.72 -11.93 25.67
N SER A 256 -11.61 -10.94 25.73
CA SER A 256 -11.24 -9.52 25.71
C SER A 256 -10.26 -9.17 26.83
N LEU A 257 -10.56 -9.53 28.08
CA LEU A 257 -9.66 -9.27 29.21
C LEU A 257 -8.29 -9.92 29.02
N VAL A 258 -8.24 -11.18 28.56
CA VAL A 258 -6.98 -11.88 28.30
C VAL A 258 -6.16 -11.16 27.22
N ILE A 259 -6.81 -10.71 26.15
CA ILE A 259 -6.15 -9.98 25.06
C ILE A 259 -5.68 -8.61 25.53
N ASP A 260 -6.48 -7.88 26.30
CA ASP A 260 -6.11 -6.56 26.83
C ASP A 260 -4.91 -6.65 27.77
N ILE A 261 -4.92 -7.63 28.68
CA ILE A 261 -3.80 -7.92 29.57
C ILE A 261 -2.55 -8.28 28.75
N PHE A 262 -2.71 -9.14 27.74
CA PHE A 262 -1.60 -9.50 26.86
C PHE A 262 -1.01 -8.27 26.16
N LEU A 263 -1.85 -7.42 25.57
CA LEU A 263 -1.39 -6.21 24.88
C LEU A 263 -0.79 -5.17 25.83
N TYR A 264 -1.28 -5.08 27.06
CA TYR A 264 -0.70 -4.24 28.11
C TYR A 264 0.72 -4.66 28.46
N PHE A 265 1.02 -5.95 28.54
CA PHE A 265 2.39 -6.42 28.78
C PHE A 265 3.25 -6.47 27.52
N TYR A 266 2.64 -6.58 26.35
CA TYR A 266 3.37 -6.64 25.09
C TYR A 266 3.92 -5.27 24.66
N TYR A 267 3.18 -4.19 24.93
CA TYR A 267 3.57 -2.84 24.55
C TYR A 267 4.23 -2.08 25.70
N ASP A 268 5.46 -1.61 25.50
CA ASP A 268 6.17 -0.79 26.50
C ASP A 268 5.57 0.62 26.65
N TYR A 269 4.89 1.11 25.60
CA TYR A 269 4.17 2.38 25.61
C TYR A 269 2.73 2.19 25.18
N HIS A 270 1.84 2.97 25.77
CA HIS A 270 0.42 2.95 25.50
C HIS A 270 -0.02 4.33 25.01
N PRO A 271 -0.24 4.50 23.70
CA PRO A 271 -0.71 5.77 23.16
C PRO A 271 -2.03 6.19 23.79
N TYR A 272 -2.21 7.50 23.86
CA TYR A 272 -3.45 8.09 24.33
C TYR A 272 -4.64 7.49 23.57
N GLN A 273 -5.66 7.08 24.33
CA GLN A 273 -6.88 6.42 23.86
C GLN A 273 -6.74 5.00 23.27
N PHE A 274 -5.54 4.40 23.15
CA PHE A 274 -5.41 3.05 22.58
C PHE A 274 -6.31 2.02 23.27
N PHE A 275 -6.20 1.88 24.59
CA PHE A 275 -7.05 0.97 25.37
C PHE A 275 -8.52 1.40 25.39
N LEU A 276 -8.80 2.70 25.30
CA LEU A 276 -10.17 3.19 25.20
C LEU A 276 -10.80 2.72 23.89
N TYR A 277 -10.11 2.82 22.76
CA TYR A 277 -10.61 2.29 21.49
C TYR A 277 -10.62 0.77 21.44
N LEU A 278 -9.71 0.10 22.16
CA LEU A 278 -9.74 -1.35 22.31
C LEU A 278 -11.02 -1.78 23.04
N ILE A 279 -11.32 -1.16 24.19
CA ILE A 279 -12.57 -1.38 24.93
C ILE A 279 -13.80 -1.01 24.10
N LEU A 280 -13.79 0.14 23.39
CA LEU A 280 -14.88 0.53 22.50
C LEU A 280 -15.09 -0.50 21.38
N SER A 281 -14.02 -1.03 20.79
CA SER A 281 -14.11 -2.08 19.77
C SER A 281 -14.77 -3.34 20.33
N GLN A 282 -14.47 -3.70 21.59
CA GLN A 282 -15.10 -4.83 22.26
C GLN A 282 -16.56 -4.57 22.60
N ILE A 283 -16.92 -3.35 23.02
CA ILE A 283 -18.32 -2.93 23.19
C ILE A 283 -19.06 -3.07 21.86
N VAL A 284 -18.46 -2.64 20.75
CA VAL A 284 -19.01 -2.82 19.40
C VAL A 284 -19.19 -4.31 19.09
N ILE A 285 -18.22 -5.17 19.40
CA ILE A 285 -18.35 -6.64 19.23
C ILE A 285 -19.51 -7.19 20.07
N ILE A 286 -19.69 -6.74 21.32
CA ILE A 286 -20.81 -7.14 22.18
C ILE A 286 -22.13 -6.66 21.56
N LEU A 287 -22.22 -5.42 21.07
CA LEU A 287 -23.41 -4.89 20.42
C LEU A 287 -23.76 -5.67 19.15
N LEU A 288 -22.77 -5.97 18.30
CA LEU A 288 -22.94 -6.79 17.10
C LEU A 288 -23.35 -8.23 17.48
N PHE A 289 -22.75 -8.81 18.51
CA PHE A 289 -23.14 -10.11 19.03
C PHE A 289 -24.59 -10.11 19.52
N LEU A 290 -25.02 -9.10 20.28
CA LEU A 290 -26.41 -8.96 20.73
C LEU A 290 -27.36 -8.77 19.56
N LEU A 291 -26.98 -7.93 18.58
CA LEU A 291 -27.73 -7.72 17.34
C LEU A 291 -27.96 -9.03 16.60
N THR A 292 -26.92 -9.82 16.38
CA THR A 292 -27.03 -11.14 15.74
C THR A 292 -27.81 -12.16 16.58
N ASN A 293 -27.86 -12.02 17.91
CA ASN A 293 -28.67 -12.87 18.79
C ASN A 293 -30.15 -12.45 18.87
N THR A 294 -30.52 -11.29 18.31
CA THR A 294 -31.93 -10.92 18.13
C THR A 294 -32.69 -12.03 17.39
N PHE A 295 -32.04 -12.72 16.44
CA PHE A 295 -32.62 -13.86 15.74
C PHE A 295 -32.96 -15.04 16.67
N THR A 296 -32.11 -15.32 17.66
CA THR A 296 -32.37 -16.34 18.67
C THR A 296 -33.59 -15.96 19.52
N PHE A 297 -33.66 -14.71 19.96
CA PHE A 297 -34.81 -14.19 20.71
C PHE A 297 -36.12 -14.27 19.90
N LEU A 298 -36.10 -13.84 18.64
CA LEU A 298 -37.27 -13.91 17.74
C LEU A 298 -37.75 -15.35 17.55
N THR A 299 -36.82 -16.30 17.44
CA THR A 299 -37.15 -17.73 17.35
C THR A 299 -37.85 -18.21 18.61
N ILE A 300 -37.31 -17.89 19.80
CA ILE A 300 -37.93 -18.24 21.08
C ILE A 300 -39.32 -17.62 21.18
N ARG A 301 -39.49 -16.34 20.86
CA ARG A 301 -40.79 -15.64 20.90
C ARG A 301 -41.83 -16.31 20.01
N ASN A 302 -41.45 -16.72 18.80
CA ASN A 302 -42.37 -17.30 17.82
C ASN A 302 -42.87 -18.72 18.19
N VAL A 303 -42.17 -19.43 19.08
CA VAL A 303 -42.57 -20.75 19.58
C VAL A 303 -43.66 -20.58 20.64
N THR A 304 -44.92 -20.82 20.30
CA THR A 304 -46.03 -20.80 21.27
C THR A 304 -46.43 -22.21 21.73
N ILE A 305 -47.00 -22.33 22.93
CA ILE A 305 -47.47 -23.60 23.50
C ILE A 305 -48.48 -24.29 22.56
N SER A 306 -49.39 -23.52 21.96
CA SER A 306 -50.37 -24.01 20.98
C SER A 306 -49.71 -24.57 19.70
N LYS A 307 -48.69 -23.89 19.17
CA LYS A 307 -47.94 -24.34 17.98
C LYS A 307 -47.10 -25.59 18.25
N MET A 308 -46.57 -25.70 19.48
CA MET A 308 -45.86 -26.87 19.99
C MET A 308 -46.76 -28.10 20.10
N LEU A 309 -47.93 -27.97 20.72
CA LEU A 309 -48.90 -29.06 20.90
C LEU A 309 -49.44 -29.59 19.56
N LYS A 310 -49.54 -28.73 18.54
CA LYS A 310 -49.96 -29.12 17.18
C LYS A 310 -48.80 -29.53 16.27
N ASN A 311 -47.56 -29.53 16.77
CA ASN A 311 -46.35 -29.89 16.03
C ASN A 311 -46.17 -29.05 14.74
N PHE A 312 -46.69 -27.82 14.72
CA PHE A 312 -46.70 -26.88 13.59
C PHE A 312 -45.84 -25.66 13.93
N LEU A 313 -44.56 -25.70 13.57
CA LEU A 313 -43.67 -24.53 13.61
C LEU A 313 -43.28 -24.18 12.18
N ASN A 314 -44.02 -23.23 11.59
CA ASN A 314 -43.67 -22.66 10.29
C ASN A 314 -42.62 -21.55 10.51
N PHE A 315 -41.37 -21.79 10.10
CA PHE A 315 -40.22 -20.92 10.35
C PHE A 315 -39.78 -20.15 9.09
N LYS A 316 -40.75 -19.60 8.34
CA LYS A 316 -40.49 -18.79 7.13
C LYS A 316 -39.47 -17.66 7.35
N PHE A 317 -39.49 -17.05 8.54
CA PHE A 317 -38.58 -15.97 8.89
C PHE A 317 -37.11 -16.38 8.89
N GLY A 318 -36.75 -17.54 9.45
CA GLY A 318 -35.37 -18.01 9.39
C GLY A 318 -34.94 -18.43 7.99
N VAL A 319 -35.85 -18.99 7.20
CA VAL A 319 -35.59 -19.29 5.79
C VAL A 319 -35.26 -18.01 5.02
N MET A 320 -36.00 -16.92 5.23
CA MET A 320 -35.71 -15.60 4.64
C MET A 320 -34.32 -15.08 5.03
N ILE A 321 -33.93 -15.16 6.30
CA ILE A 321 -32.60 -14.71 6.74
C ILE A 321 -31.49 -15.57 6.13
N CYS A 322 -31.68 -16.88 6.01
CA CYS A 322 -30.69 -17.75 5.36
C CYS A 322 -30.49 -17.36 3.89
N TYR A 323 -31.55 -16.98 3.17
CA TYR A 323 -31.41 -16.40 1.83
C TYR A 323 -30.65 -15.08 1.85
N PHE A 324 -30.93 -14.20 2.80
CA PHE A 324 -30.19 -12.93 2.94
C PHE A 324 -28.70 -13.15 3.20
N VAL A 325 -28.35 -14.07 4.11
CA VAL A 325 -26.93 -14.43 4.38
C VAL A 325 -26.28 -15.03 3.14
N LYS A 326 -26.99 -15.88 2.39
CA LYS A 326 -26.50 -16.43 1.12
C LYS A 326 -26.23 -15.34 0.08
N LEU A 327 -27.10 -14.34 -0.02
CA LEU A 327 -26.90 -13.16 -0.87
C LEU A 327 -25.67 -12.35 -0.45
N MET A 328 -25.50 -12.09 0.85
CA MET A 328 -24.32 -11.37 1.37
C MET A 328 -23.01 -12.12 1.09
N ILE A 329 -22.98 -13.44 1.28
CA ILE A 329 -21.81 -14.26 0.95
C ILE A 329 -21.53 -14.21 -0.55
N SER A 330 -22.56 -14.34 -1.40
CA SER A 330 -22.39 -14.26 -2.85
C SER A 330 -21.84 -12.90 -3.28
N PHE A 331 -22.37 -11.80 -2.74
CA PHE A 331 -21.86 -10.45 -2.99
C PHE A 331 -20.38 -10.31 -2.61
N LEU A 332 -19.99 -10.78 -1.43
CA LEU A 332 -18.61 -10.72 -0.95
C LEU A 332 -17.67 -11.58 -1.82
N VAL A 333 -18.10 -12.79 -2.20
CA VAL A 333 -17.36 -13.64 -3.15
C VAL A 333 -17.19 -12.94 -4.50
N THR A 334 -18.23 -12.30 -5.03
CA THR A 334 -18.14 -11.53 -6.29
C THR A 334 -17.11 -10.40 -6.18
N MET A 335 -17.13 -9.61 -5.11
CA MET A 335 -16.15 -8.53 -4.91
C MET A 335 -14.70 -9.04 -4.86
N ILE A 336 -14.45 -10.14 -4.16
CA ILE A 336 -13.11 -10.75 -4.11
C ILE A 336 -12.73 -11.33 -5.47
N LEU A 337 -13.66 -11.94 -6.20
CA LEU A 337 -13.38 -12.43 -7.56
C LEU A 337 -13.02 -11.27 -8.50
N LEU A 338 -13.66 -10.12 -8.39
CA LEU A 338 -13.28 -8.93 -9.18
C LEU A 338 -11.86 -8.45 -8.81
N GLN A 339 -11.50 -8.43 -7.52
CA GLN A 339 -10.14 -8.09 -7.11
C GLN A 339 -9.11 -9.11 -7.63
N VAL A 340 -9.38 -10.41 -7.47
CA VAL A 340 -8.53 -11.48 -8.01
C VAL A 340 -8.41 -11.39 -9.52
N SER A 341 -9.47 -10.95 -10.21
CA SER A 341 -9.42 -10.73 -11.65
C SER A 341 -8.40 -9.66 -12.02
N THR A 342 -8.36 -8.56 -11.27
CA THR A 342 -7.37 -7.50 -11.47
C THR A 342 -5.96 -8.05 -11.21
N ASP A 343 -5.76 -8.76 -10.09
CA ASP A 343 -4.46 -9.34 -9.75
C ASP A 343 -3.97 -10.37 -10.80
N ILE A 344 -4.89 -11.18 -11.36
CA ILE A 344 -4.57 -12.13 -12.43
C ILE A 344 -4.25 -11.40 -13.74
N ASP A 345 -5.04 -10.38 -14.13
CA ASP A 345 -4.77 -9.57 -15.33
C ASP A 345 -3.39 -8.91 -15.22
N THR A 346 -3.11 -8.29 -14.07
CA THR A 346 -1.80 -7.70 -13.79
C THR A 346 -0.71 -8.76 -13.80
N LEU A 347 -0.92 -9.95 -13.20
CA LEU A 347 0.07 -11.02 -13.26
C LEU A 347 0.31 -11.50 -14.70
N ILE A 348 -0.72 -11.59 -15.54
CA ILE A 348 -0.57 -11.98 -16.95
C ILE A 348 0.22 -10.91 -17.71
N LYS A 349 -0.08 -9.64 -17.49
CA LYS A 349 0.69 -8.52 -18.06
C LYS A 349 2.15 -8.56 -17.62
N GLN A 350 2.38 -8.70 -16.32
CA GLN A 350 3.72 -8.82 -15.74
C GLN A 350 4.46 -10.06 -16.25
N TYR A 351 3.74 -11.16 -16.52
CA TYR A 351 4.34 -12.33 -17.15
C TYR A 351 4.76 -12.05 -18.59
N LYS A 352 3.94 -11.36 -19.39
CA LYS A 352 4.30 -10.94 -20.76
C LYS A 352 5.50 -10.00 -20.76
N ILE A 353 5.49 -8.99 -19.89
CA ILE A 353 6.62 -8.08 -19.69
C ILE A 353 7.85 -8.92 -19.32
N ASN A 354 7.76 -9.79 -18.32
CA ASN A 354 8.86 -10.63 -17.91
C ASN A 354 9.40 -11.51 -19.06
N ASP A 355 8.52 -12.12 -19.86
CA ASP A 355 8.89 -12.94 -21.03
C ASP A 355 9.67 -12.14 -22.08
N SER A 356 9.16 -10.97 -22.47
CA SER A 356 9.83 -10.04 -23.39
C SER A 356 11.19 -9.57 -22.85
N TRP A 357 11.30 -9.44 -21.53
CA TRP A 357 12.50 -8.96 -20.85
C TRP A 357 13.52 -10.05 -20.53
N GLN A 358 13.20 -11.35 -20.57
CA GLN A 358 14.11 -12.42 -20.13
C GLN A 358 15.48 -12.38 -20.84
N LYS A 359 15.46 -12.07 -22.15
CA LYS A 359 16.68 -12.03 -22.98
C LYS A 359 17.58 -10.84 -22.64
N ASN A 360 17.00 -9.70 -22.29
CA ASN A 360 17.72 -8.44 -22.02
C ASN A 360 17.83 -8.10 -20.52
N GLY A 361 17.20 -8.90 -19.65
CA GLY A 361 17.10 -8.66 -18.22
C GLY A 361 18.30 -9.13 -17.40
N ASN A 362 19.35 -9.66 -18.03
CA ASN A 362 20.62 -10.00 -17.37
C ASN A 362 21.54 -8.77 -17.22
N VAL A 363 20.96 -7.65 -16.83
CA VAL A 363 21.65 -6.40 -16.56
C VAL A 363 21.28 -5.92 -15.15
N LEU A 364 22.27 -5.43 -14.42
CA LEU A 364 22.12 -4.75 -13.14
C LEU A 364 21.55 -3.36 -13.35
N THR A 365 20.63 -2.98 -12.48
CA THR A 365 20.05 -1.64 -12.37
C THR A 365 19.88 -1.29 -10.90
N LEU A 366 19.65 -0.01 -10.60
CA LEU A 366 19.34 0.43 -9.24
C LEU A 366 17.90 0.03 -8.88
N GLU A 367 17.74 -1.00 -8.05
CA GLU A 367 16.42 -1.51 -7.65
C GLU A 367 15.78 -0.60 -6.60
N THR A 368 16.55 -0.22 -5.58
CA THR A 368 16.08 0.62 -4.48
C THR A 368 17.26 1.34 -3.83
N TYR A 369 16.96 2.44 -3.18
CA TYR A 369 17.85 3.12 -2.25
C TYR A 369 17.08 3.52 -0.99
N LYS A 370 17.83 3.84 0.07
CA LYS A 370 17.30 4.44 1.28
C LYS A 370 17.77 5.86 1.36
N LEU A 371 16.82 6.77 1.41
CA LEU A 371 17.09 8.15 1.74
C LEU A 371 17.37 8.23 3.24
N VAL A 372 18.58 8.66 3.56
CA VAL A 372 19.09 8.79 4.93
C VAL A 372 19.74 10.16 5.03
N ASP A 373 19.59 10.83 6.17
CA ASP A 373 20.28 12.09 6.44
C ASP A 373 20.01 13.18 5.42
N ASP A 374 21.06 13.85 4.99
CA ASP A 374 21.02 14.92 4.00
C ASP A 374 20.44 14.45 2.69
N ASP A 375 20.58 13.18 2.32
CA ASP A 375 20.01 12.66 1.08
C ASP A 375 18.47 12.68 1.15
N PHE A 376 17.90 12.34 2.31
CA PHE A 376 16.46 12.47 2.56
C PHE A 376 16.01 13.92 2.53
N GLN A 377 16.77 14.82 3.14
CA GLN A 377 16.46 16.24 3.11
C GLN A 377 16.56 16.82 1.70
N ASN A 378 17.65 16.60 1.00
CA ASN A 378 17.87 17.09 -0.35
C ASN A 378 16.79 16.60 -1.32
N PHE A 379 16.40 15.33 -1.20
CA PHE A 379 15.27 14.77 -1.95
C PHE A 379 13.94 15.46 -1.61
N LEU A 380 13.62 15.62 -0.31
CA LEU A 380 12.39 16.30 0.11
C LEU A 380 12.36 17.78 -0.25
N LEU A 381 13.54 18.40 -0.35
CA LEU A 381 13.72 19.78 -0.71
C LEU A 381 13.70 19.99 -2.24
N SER A 382 13.87 18.93 -3.02
CA SER A 382 13.99 18.97 -4.48
C SER A 382 15.04 19.98 -4.94
N ASN A 383 16.20 19.99 -4.26
CA ASN A 383 17.29 20.93 -4.52
C ASN A 383 18.37 20.39 -5.48
N GLY A 384 18.13 19.25 -6.12
CA GLY A 384 19.03 18.66 -7.13
C GLY A 384 20.28 17.98 -6.57
N LYS A 385 20.64 18.16 -5.29
CA LYS A 385 21.88 17.59 -4.72
C LYS A 385 21.85 16.08 -4.61
N PHE A 386 20.67 15.50 -4.35
CA PHE A 386 20.53 14.05 -4.30
C PHE A 386 20.67 13.44 -5.70
N GLU A 387 20.04 14.06 -6.69
CA GLU A 387 20.10 13.71 -8.09
C GLU A 387 21.54 13.85 -8.63
N GLU A 388 22.25 14.92 -8.25
CA GLU A 388 23.67 15.12 -8.56
C GLU A 388 24.57 14.05 -7.94
N LYS A 389 24.26 13.61 -6.72
CA LYS A 389 24.98 12.51 -6.08
C LYS A 389 24.84 11.20 -6.86
N LEU A 390 23.65 10.91 -7.39
CA LEU A 390 23.43 9.76 -8.27
C LEU A 390 24.06 9.95 -9.66
N ALA A 391 24.13 11.18 -10.16
CA ALA A 391 24.87 11.52 -11.38
C ALA A 391 26.37 11.24 -11.23
N ASN A 392 26.95 11.61 -10.09
CA ASN A 392 28.34 11.29 -9.76
C ASN A 392 28.57 9.78 -9.63
N LEU A 393 27.62 9.06 -9.03
CA LEU A 393 27.67 7.59 -8.95
C LEU A 393 27.70 6.98 -10.36
N TYR A 394 26.85 7.47 -11.26
CA TYR A 394 26.82 7.04 -12.65
C TYR A 394 28.15 7.32 -13.36
N ALA A 395 28.68 8.55 -13.25
CA ALA A 395 29.95 8.91 -13.86
C ALA A 395 31.10 8.00 -13.38
N GLU A 396 31.13 7.64 -12.10
CA GLU A 396 32.14 6.71 -11.58
C GLU A 396 31.95 5.27 -12.10
N LEU A 397 30.69 4.84 -12.25
CA LEU A 397 30.39 3.55 -12.87
C LEU A 397 30.82 3.52 -14.34
N GLU A 398 30.57 4.59 -15.10
CA GLU A 398 30.95 4.70 -16.51
C GLU A 398 32.46 4.75 -16.71
N GLU A 399 33.22 5.36 -15.80
CA GLU A 399 34.69 5.35 -15.88
C GLU A 399 35.28 3.94 -15.68
N LYS A 400 34.61 3.08 -14.91
CA LYS A 400 35.15 1.79 -14.45
C LYS A 400 34.52 0.57 -15.10
N THR A 401 33.42 0.77 -15.83
CA THR A 401 32.61 -0.30 -16.42
C THR A 401 31.95 0.20 -17.70
N ASP A 402 31.52 -0.73 -18.54
CA ASP A 402 30.74 -0.44 -19.75
C ASP A 402 29.25 -0.25 -19.42
N VAL A 403 28.94 0.55 -18.39
CA VAL A 403 27.55 0.84 -18.02
C VAL A 403 26.88 1.65 -19.12
N ASN A 404 25.66 1.26 -19.45
CA ASN A 404 24.82 1.98 -20.39
C ASN A 404 23.82 2.85 -19.62
N PHE A 405 23.67 4.09 -20.05
CA PHE A 405 22.49 4.90 -19.74
C PHE A 405 21.48 4.64 -20.85
N ILE A 406 20.27 4.19 -20.51
CA ILE A 406 19.19 3.97 -21.47
C ILE A 406 17.89 4.42 -20.84
N TYR A 407 17.37 5.54 -21.32
CA TYR A 407 16.02 5.98 -21.07
C TYR A 407 15.24 5.99 -22.38
N SER A 408 13.96 5.61 -22.33
CA SER A 408 13.15 5.44 -23.55
C SER A 408 11.75 5.97 -23.32
N THR A 409 11.29 6.74 -24.30
CA THR A 409 9.98 7.40 -24.25
C THR A 409 9.36 7.44 -25.64
N VAL A 410 8.04 7.60 -25.67
CA VAL A 410 7.28 7.86 -26.89
C VAL A 410 6.79 9.30 -26.80
N VAL A 411 7.32 10.15 -27.67
CA VAL A 411 7.02 11.58 -27.70
C VAL A 411 5.88 11.84 -28.68
N ASN A 412 4.76 12.34 -28.18
CA ASN A 412 3.75 13.02 -28.99
C ASN A 412 4.05 14.52 -28.99
N PRO A 413 4.47 15.12 -30.12
CA PRO A 413 4.93 16.50 -30.15
C PRO A 413 3.92 17.53 -29.61
N ASN A 414 2.63 17.27 -29.78
CA ASN A 414 1.55 18.17 -29.37
C ASN A 414 1.19 18.05 -27.88
N ARG A 415 1.62 16.97 -27.21
CA ARG A 415 1.29 16.69 -25.80
C ARG A 415 2.50 16.71 -24.88
N ASN A 416 3.68 16.40 -25.40
CA ASN A 416 4.85 16.10 -24.60
C ASN A 416 5.95 17.17 -24.66
N LEU A 417 5.94 18.06 -25.65
CA LEU A 417 6.98 19.11 -25.77
C LEU A 417 6.64 20.34 -24.93
N ALA A 418 7.66 21.00 -24.36
CA ALA A 418 7.53 22.30 -23.71
C ALA A 418 6.86 23.37 -24.58
N VAL A 419 7.25 23.43 -25.87
CA VAL A 419 6.73 24.42 -26.82
C VAL A 419 6.08 23.67 -27.99
N PRO A 420 4.83 23.20 -27.84
CA PRO A 420 4.14 22.47 -28.89
C PRO A 420 3.69 23.42 -30.00
N ASP A 421 3.86 23.02 -31.27
CA ASP A 421 3.22 23.68 -32.42
C ASP A 421 2.20 22.73 -33.09
N PRO A 422 0.90 22.91 -32.80
CA PRO A 422 -0.18 22.10 -33.36
C PRO A 422 -0.30 22.15 -34.89
N HIS A 423 0.31 23.13 -35.55
CA HIS A 423 0.29 23.25 -37.02
C HIS A 423 1.42 22.44 -37.67
N MET A 424 2.45 22.09 -36.90
CA MET A 424 3.61 21.36 -37.38
C MET A 424 3.41 19.83 -37.32
N TYR A 425 2.61 19.34 -36.37
CA TYR A 425 2.41 17.90 -36.13
C TYR A 425 0.93 17.52 -36.08
N THR A 426 0.61 16.30 -36.49
CA THR A 426 -0.75 15.75 -36.34
C THR A 426 -1.04 15.29 -34.91
N GLU A 427 -2.31 15.25 -34.48
CA GLU A 427 -2.67 14.89 -33.09
C GLU A 427 -2.19 13.50 -32.67
N ASP A 428 -2.17 12.54 -33.60
CA ASP A 428 -1.79 11.14 -33.35
C ASP A 428 -0.32 10.83 -33.70
N GLU A 429 0.45 11.85 -34.11
CA GLU A 429 1.86 11.68 -34.45
C GLU A 429 2.70 11.35 -33.22
N THR A 430 3.54 10.32 -33.31
CA THR A 430 4.42 9.89 -32.22
C THR A 430 5.79 9.51 -32.74
N TYR A 431 6.81 9.77 -31.91
CA TYR A 431 8.20 9.47 -32.19
C TYR A 431 8.77 8.67 -31.02
N GLU A 432 9.39 7.53 -31.33
CA GLU A 432 10.14 6.76 -30.35
C GLU A 432 11.50 7.42 -30.13
N VAL A 433 11.79 7.81 -28.89
CA VAL A 433 13.01 8.54 -28.53
C VAL A 433 13.74 7.81 -27.42
N MET A 434 15.04 7.65 -27.57
CA MET A 434 15.91 7.01 -26.60
C MET A 434 17.05 7.96 -26.20
N GLU A 435 17.15 8.28 -24.92
CA GLU A 435 18.31 9.00 -24.36
C GLU A 435 19.34 7.98 -23.91
N VAL A 436 20.53 8.03 -24.47
CA VAL A 436 21.52 6.97 -24.34
C VAL A 436 22.94 7.51 -24.25
N ASN A 437 23.82 6.83 -23.53
CA ASN A 437 25.24 7.20 -23.54
C ASN A 437 26.00 6.57 -24.72
N ASP A 438 27.25 7.00 -24.89
CA ASP A 438 28.12 6.57 -25.99
C ASP A 438 28.38 5.06 -25.96
N ASN A 439 28.57 4.46 -24.78
CA ASN A 439 28.76 3.01 -24.63
C ASN A 439 27.61 2.23 -25.30
N TYR A 440 26.38 2.72 -25.17
CA TYR A 440 25.23 2.06 -25.80
C TYR A 440 25.19 2.29 -27.31
N ILE A 441 25.48 3.51 -27.80
CA ILE A 441 25.57 3.79 -29.24
C ILE A 441 26.63 2.91 -29.92
N GLU A 442 27.80 2.77 -29.31
CA GLU A 442 28.87 1.89 -29.80
C GLU A 442 28.41 0.42 -29.84
N SER A 443 27.61 -0.02 -28.87
CA SER A 443 27.07 -1.38 -28.83
C SER A 443 26.06 -1.69 -29.94
N LEU A 444 25.44 -0.66 -30.54
CA LEU A 444 24.45 -0.80 -31.61
C LEU A 444 25.07 -0.97 -33.01
N ASP A 445 26.36 -0.70 -33.18
CA ASP A 445 27.08 -0.78 -34.47
C ASP A 445 26.33 -0.05 -35.63
N LEU A 446 25.87 1.17 -35.35
CA LEU A 446 25.06 1.96 -36.29
C LEU A 446 25.84 2.28 -37.58
N SER A 447 25.28 1.88 -38.73
CA SER A 447 25.80 2.27 -40.03
C SER A 447 25.40 3.70 -40.38
N ILE A 448 26.36 4.62 -40.25
CA ILE A 448 26.22 6.04 -40.59
C ILE A 448 26.91 6.27 -41.94
N ASP A 449 26.38 7.18 -42.78
CA ASP A 449 26.93 7.51 -44.12
C ASP A 449 28.39 8.09 -44.04
N GLY A 450 29.39 7.25 -43.73
CA GLY A 450 30.81 7.47 -44.04
C GLY A 450 31.81 7.72 -42.89
N SER A 451 31.41 7.83 -41.63
CA SER A 451 32.37 8.02 -40.52
C SER A 451 31.82 7.55 -39.17
N SER A 452 32.66 6.86 -38.39
CA SER A 452 32.40 6.54 -36.98
C SER A 452 32.34 7.83 -36.17
N VAL A 453 31.21 8.09 -35.52
CA VAL A 453 31.06 9.24 -34.63
C VAL A 453 31.30 8.74 -33.21
N SER A 454 32.50 8.97 -32.71
CA SER A 454 32.73 9.02 -31.26
C SER A 454 32.37 10.44 -30.82
N SER A 455 31.38 10.60 -29.96
CA SER A 455 31.14 11.86 -29.26
C SER A 455 32.41 12.19 -28.47
N GLY A 456 33.10 13.27 -28.81
CA GLY A 456 34.11 13.80 -27.90
C GLY A 456 33.44 14.25 -26.60
N LYS A 457 34.15 14.20 -25.48
CA LYS A 457 33.63 14.67 -24.18
C LYS A 457 33.17 16.14 -24.17
N ASP A 458 33.50 16.90 -25.21
CA ASP A 458 33.23 18.34 -25.38
C ASP A 458 32.31 18.65 -26.59
N ASP A 459 31.73 17.65 -27.26
CA ASP A 459 30.88 17.87 -28.45
C ASP A 459 29.43 18.26 -28.06
N PRO A 460 28.76 19.12 -28.86
CA PRO A 460 27.35 19.43 -28.68
C PRO A 460 26.49 18.16 -28.82
N ARG A 461 25.40 18.07 -28.05
CA ARG A 461 24.49 16.91 -28.02
C ARG A 461 24.15 16.41 -29.43
N ILE A 462 24.47 15.15 -29.69
CA ILE A 462 24.32 14.49 -30.98
C ILE A 462 23.03 13.67 -30.97
N PHE A 463 22.22 13.85 -32.02
CA PHE A 463 21.04 13.04 -32.30
C PHE A 463 21.34 12.07 -33.44
N PHE A 464 21.09 10.78 -33.24
CA PHE A 464 21.06 9.79 -34.32
C PHE A 464 19.62 9.55 -34.74
N VAL A 465 19.28 10.01 -35.93
CA VAL A 465 17.93 9.99 -36.48
C VAL A 465 17.83 8.95 -37.60
N PRO A 466 16.73 8.20 -37.70
CA PRO A 466 16.48 7.32 -38.84
C PRO A 466 16.61 8.02 -40.19
N LYS A 467 17.29 7.40 -41.16
CA LYS A 467 17.43 7.97 -42.51
C LYS A 467 16.08 8.18 -43.20
N SER A 468 15.05 7.42 -42.86
CA SER A 468 13.67 7.65 -43.29
C SER A 468 13.07 9.00 -42.87
N TYR A 469 13.59 9.65 -41.82
CA TYR A 469 13.15 10.96 -41.36
C TYR A 469 13.93 12.13 -41.96
N LYS A 470 14.94 11.87 -42.80
CA LYS A 470 15.83 12.90 -43.35
C LYS A 470 15.11 13.99 -44.16
N ASP A 471 14.01 13.65 -44.82
CA ASP A 471 13.22 14.60 -45.62
C ASP A 471 12.12 15.31 -44.81
N ASN A 472 11.92 14.95 -43.53
CA ASN A 472 10.95 15.59 -42.65
C ASN A 472 11.54 16.87 -42.05
N LYS A 473 11.00 18.02 -42.48
CA LYS A 473 11.47 19.36 -42.07
C LYS A 473 11.27 19.66 -40.58
N ASN A 474 10.38 18.93 -39.92
CA ASN A 474 10.00 19.19 -38.53
C ASN A 474 10.95 18.48 -37.53
N ILE A 475 11.76 17.52 -37.99
CA ILE A 475 12.65 16.72 -37.13
C ILE A 475 13.68 17.56 -36.41
N VAL A 476 14.19 18.62 -37.06
CA VAL A 476 15.13 19.54 -36.42
C VAL A 476 14.46 20.22 -35.22
N TYR A 477 13.24 20.73 -35.42
CA TYR A 477 12.46 21.37 -34.36
C TYR A 477 12.11 20.39 -33.24
N LEU A 478 11.76 19.15 -33.57
CA LEU A 478 11.54 18.07 -32.61
C LEU A 478 12.77 17.84 -31.73
N CYS A 479 13.96 17.68 -32.34
CA CYS A 479 15.20 17.44 -31.60
C CYS A 479 15.59 18.63 -30.72
N GLN A 480 15.42 19.87 -31.21
CA GLN A 480 15.63 21.09 -30.43
C GLN A 480 14.73 21.14 -29.21
N ASN A 481 13.44 20.83 -29.37
CA ASN A 481 12.48 20.82 -28.25
C ASN A 481 12.79 19.71 -27.24
N ILE A 482 13.16 18.51 -27.69
CA ILE A 482 13.57 17.42 -26.79
C ILE A 482 14.77 17.84 -25.95
N LEU A 483 15.78 18.48 -26.55
CA LEU A 483 16.93 19.01 -25.81
C LEU A 483 16.51 20.13 -24.85
N PHE A 484 15.67 21.07 -25.30
CA PHE A 484 15.17 22.17 -24.48
C PHE A 484 14.41 21.69 -23.23
N ASP A 485 13.59 20.64 -23.37
CA ASP A 485 12.85 20.03 -22.25
C ASP A 485 13.76 19.37 -21.21
N SER A 486 14.99 19.01 -21.58
CA SER A 486 15.94 18.38 -20.66
C SER A 486 16.61 19.37 -19.70
N PHE A 487 16.53 20.67 -19.99
CA PHE A 487 17.11 21.75 -19.21
C PHE A 487 16.25 22.13 -17.99
N ASP A 488 16.87 22.77 -17.01
CA ASP A 488 16.15 23.36 -15.88
C ASP A 488 15.47 24.69 -16.26
N SER A 489 14.64 25.22 -15.35
CA SER A 489 13.89 26.45 -15.60
C SER A 489 14.77 27.68 -15.84
N GLU A 490 15.92 27.81 -15.17
CA GLU A 490 16.82 28.95 -15.37
C GLU A 490 17.46 28.91 -16.76
N GLN A 491 17.87 27.73 -17.21
CA GLN A 491 18.42 27.49 -18.54
C GLN A 491 17.38 27.75 -19.64
N GLN A 492 16.14 27.31 -19.43
CA GLN A 492 15.03 27.53 -20.36
C GLN A 492 14.67 29.02 -20.50
N GLU A 493 14.81 29.82 -19.43
CA GLU A 493 14.62 31.27 -19.49
C GLU A 493 15.77 32.00 -20.20
N ALA A 494 16.99 31.45 -20.16
CA ALA A 494 18.19 32.07 -20.70
C ALA A 494 18.43 31.80 -22.20
N ILE A 495 17.87 30.73 -22.76
CA ILE A 495 18.14 30.26 -24.13
C ILE A 495 16.84 30.16 -24.92
N SER A 496 16.77 30.76 -26.11
CA SER A 496 15.63 30.56 -27.01
C SER A 496 15.71 29.19 -27.68
N LEU A 497 14.57 28.54 -27.87
CA LEU A 497 14.47 27.25 -28.56
C LEU A 497 15.11 27.28 -29.96
N GLU A 498 14.92 28.37 -30.71
CA GLU A 498 15.47 28.53 -32.06
C GLU A 498 16.99 28.70 -32.10
N ASP A 499 17.59 29.13 -30.98
CA ASP A 499 19.03 29.35 -30.86
C ASP A 499 19.79 28.06 -30.47
N LEU A 500 19.08 26.99 -30.12
CA LEU A 500 19.69 25.70 -29.80
C LEU A 500 20.23 25.00 -31.06
N SER A 501 21.55 24.85 -31.12
CA SER A 501 22.20 24.05 -32.16
C SER A 501 22.17 22.56 -31.79
N VAL A 502 21.51 21.74 -32.62
CA VAL A 502 21.54 20.27 -32.51
C VAL A 502 22.34 19.66 -33.66
N THR A 503 23.18 18.67 -33.35
CA THR A 503 23.90 17.90 -34.38
C THR A 503 23.10 16.66 -34.73
N ILE A 504 22.65 16.52 -35.98
CA ILE A 504 21.85 15.37 -36.42
C ILE A 504 22.65 14.52 -37.39
N ASN A 505 22.86 13.26 -37.02
CA ASN A 505 23.41 12.21 -37.86
C ASN A 505 22.31 11.25 -38.29
N TYR A 506 22.32 10.85 -39.56
CA TYR A 506 21.33 9.90 -40.07
C TYR A 506 21.92 8.50 -40.19
N TYR A 507 21.30 7.52 -39.52
CA TYR A 507 21.72 6.13 -39.56
C TYR A 507 20.80 5.30 -40.48
N ASP A 508 21.32 4.21 -41.05
CA ASP A 508 20.49 3.30 -41.86
C ASP A 508 19.46 2.57 -41.00
N ASP A 509 18.18 2.87 -41.21
CA ASP A 509 17.06 2.43 -40.37
C ASP A 509 16.27 1.25 -40.97
N LYS A 510 16.81 0.61 -42.01
CA LYS A 510 16.14 -0.54 -42.63
C LYS A 510 16.07 -1.72 -41.67
N ASP A 511 14.83 -2.10 -41.30
CA ASP A 511 14.53 -3.20 -40.38
C ASP A 511 15.22 -3.07 -39.00
N PHE A 512 15.50 -1.82 -38.57
CA PHE A 512 16.19 -1.55 -37.31
C PHE A 512 15.23 -1.58 -36.12
N GLU A 513 15.46 -2.53 -35.22
CA GLU A 513 14.71 -2.75 -33.98
C GLU A 513 15.66 -2.81 -32.78
N VAL A 514 15.28 -2.17 -31.69
CA VAL A 514 16.05 -2.20 -30.43
C VAL A 514 15.15 -2.39 -29.23
N PHE A 515 15.70 -3.00 -28.19
CA PHE A 515 15.00 -3.15 -26.92
C PHE A 515 15.03 -1.81 -26.17
N SER A 516 13.87 -1.23 -25.90
CA SER A 516 13.75 0.11 -25.33
C SER A 516 13.98 0.16 -23.83
N TYR A 517 13.88 -0.97 -23.11
CA TYR A 517 13.83 -0.97 -21.64
C TYR A 517 12.75 -0.06 -21.04
N ALA A 518 11.75 0.36 -21.83
CA ALA A 518 10.56 1.05 -21.33
C ALA A 518 9.60 0.02 -20.71
N GLU A 519 8.96 0.36 -19.59
CA GLU A 519 7.95 -0.50 -18.96
C GLU A 519 6.67 -0.60 -19.82
N SER A 520 6.73 -1.43 -20.86
CA SER A 520 5.65 -1.64 -21.83
C SER A 520 5.44 -3.12 -22.14
N GLU A 521 4.24 -3.47 -22.64
CA GLU A 521 3.94 -4.83 -23.11
C GLU A 521 4.77 -5.21 -24.36
N ASN A 522 5.20 -4.22 -25.14
CA ASN A 522 6.06 -4.39 -26.30
C ASN A 522 7.29 -3.47 -26.20
N PRO A 523 8.37 -3.92 -25.55
CA PRO A 523 9.56 -3.10 -25.28
C PRO A 523 10.50 -3.03 -26.48
N ILE A 524 9.98 -3.10 -27.72
CA ILE A 524 10.77 -3.01 -28.94
C ILE A 524 10.40 -1.70 -29.64
N PHE A 525 11.40 -0.85 -29.83
CA PHE A 525 11.28 0.35 -30.65
C PHE A 525 11.78 0.05 -32.06
N THR A 526 11.04 0.56 -33.04
CA THR A 526 11.33 0.47 -34.46
C THR A 526 11.76 1.85 -34.95
N LYS A 527 13.01 1.98 -35.39
CA LYS A 527 13.58 3.25 -35.89
C LYS A 527 13.51 4.40 -34.87
N PRO A 528 14.00 4.22 -33.63
CA PRO A 528 13.98 5.31 -32.65
C PRO A 528 14.97 6.43 -33.00
N ILE A 529 14.68 7.64 -32.52
CA ILE A 529 15.64 8.73 -32.48
C ILE A 529 16.48 8.58 -31.21
N PHE A 530 17.80 8.51 -31.34
CA PHE A 530 18.70 8.48 -30.19
C PHE A 530 19.22 9.88 -29.88
N MET A 531 19.15 10.29 -28.62
CA MET A 531 19.84 11.47 -28.08
C MET A 531 21.03 11.00 -27.25
N THR A 532 22.24 11.43 -27.59
CA THR A 532 23.45 11.09 -26.83
C THR A 532 23.52 11.83 -25.49
N MET A 533 24.02 11.14 -24.47
CA MET A 533 24.23 11.61 -23.11
C MET A 533 25.68 11.37 -22.69
N ASN A 534 26.29 12.38 -22.07
CA ASN A 534 27.67 12.35 -21.64
C ASN A 534 27.74 12.63 -20.12
N SER A 535 28.53 11.84 -19.40
CA SER A 535 28.71 12.01 -17.94
C SER A 535 29.34 13.33 -17.52
N THR A 536 30.03 14.06 -18.42
CA THR A 536 30.61 15.37 -18.11
C THR A 536 29.64 16.53 -18.24
N ASP A 537 28.51 16.34 -18.93
CA ASP A 537 27.51 17.38 -19.20
C ASP A 537 26.08 16.84 -19.03
N ILE A 538 25.79 16.27 -17.85
CA ILE A 538 24.48 15.67 -17.54
C ILE A 538 23.45 16.78 -17.31
N THR A 539 22.34 16.75 -18.05
CA THR A 539 21.24 17.73 -17.91
C THR A 539 20.46 17.53 -16.63
N TRP A 540 19.67 18.54 -16.23
CA TRP A 540 18.84 18.44 -15.02
C TRP A 540 17.86 17.26 -15.09
N TYR A 541 17.22 17.07 -16.25
CA TYR A 541 16.28 15.96 -16.43
C TYR A 541 16.96 14.60 -16.31
N GLU A 542 18.14 14.42 -16.90
CA GLU A 542 18.91 13.18 -16.81
C GLU A 542 19.31 12.84 -15.37
N LYS A 543 19.67 13.84 -14.56
CA LYS A 543 19.95 13.66 -13.13
C LYS A 543 18.71 13.12 -12.38
N ILE A 544 17.53 13.63 -12.70
CA ILE A 544 16.26 13.13 -12.14
C ILE A 544 15.99 11.70 -12.58
N LEU A 545 16.22 11.37 -13.85
CA LEU A 545 16.05 10.01 -14.36
C LEU A 545 16.93 9.01 -13.60
N LEU A 546 18.16 9.39 -13.24
CA LEU A 546 19.04 8.56 -12.41
C LEU A 546 18.49 8.26 -11.01
N ALA A 547 17.61 9.12 -10.48
CA ALA A 547 16.90 8.92 -9.22
C ALA A 547 15.71 7.94 -9.32
N ASN A 548 15.31 7.53 -10.52
CA ASN A 548 14.33 6.46 -10.71
C ASN A 548 14.86 5.13 -10.16
N THR A 549 13.97 4.19 -9.90
CA THR A 549 14.31 2.87 -9.37
C THR A 549 13.57 1.76 -10.11
N GLY A 550 14.04 0.52 -9.96
CA GLY A 550 13.39 -0.64 -10.56
C GLY A 550 13.61 -0.71 -12.08
N LEU A 551 12.54 -1.01 -12.84
CA LEU A 551 12.61 -1.17 -14.29
C LEU A 551 12.90 0.14 -15.04
N ASN A 552 12.42 1.26 -14.49
CA ASN A 552 12.49 2.59 -15.13
C ASN A 552 13.77 3.38 -14.76
N ASN A 553 14.63 2.84 -13.90
CA ASN A 553 15.95 3.44 -13.70
C ASN A 553 16.76 3.30 -15.01
N PRO A 554 17.47 4.32 -15.50
CA PRO A 554 18.12 4.28 -16.81
C PRO A 554 19.43 3.47 -16.83
N LEU A 555 20.02 3.13 -15.68
CA LEU A 555 21.28 2.39 -15.61
C LEU A 555 21.11 0.94 -16.06
N LYS A 556 21.96 0.48 -16.99
CA LYS A 556 22.01 -0.90 -17.48
C LYS A 556 23.46 -1.35 -17.55
N LEU A 557 23.86 -2.19 -16.60
CA LEU A 557 25.21 -2.76 -16.56
C LEU A 557 25.14 -4.28 -16.72
N GLU A 558 25.97 -4.88 -17.58
CA GLU A 558 25.96 -6.34 -17.73
C GLU A 558 26.21 -7.04 -16.38
N ASN A 559 25.38 -8.04 -16.06
CA ASN A 559 25.46 -8.75 -14.79
C ASN A 559 26.56 -9.81 -14.78
N THR A 560 27.81 -9.37 -14.64
CA THR A 560 29.00 -10.22 -14.49
C THR A 560 29.55 -10.14 -13.06
N LYS A 561 30.34 -11.14 -12.64
CA LYS A 561 31.00 -11.10 -11.31
C LYS A 561 31.92 -9.89 -11.15
N SER A 562 32.64 -9.52 -12.22
CA SER A 562 33.52 -8.34 -12.24
C SER A 562 32.71 -7.06 -12.01
N ASN A 563 31.63 -6.87 -12.75
CA ASN A 563 30.77 -5.70 -12.61
C ASN A 563 30.09 -5.64 -11.23
N GLN A 564 29.65 -6.78 -10.69
CA GLN A 564 29.13 -6.85 -9.32
C GLN A 564 30.17 -6.41 -8.28
N GLU A 565 31.44 -6.82 -8.43
CA GLU A 565 32.52 -6.40 -7.53
C GLU A 565 32.81 -4.90 -7.66
N VAL A 566 32.84 -4.35 -8.88
CA VAL A 566 33.02 -2.91 -9.11
C VAL A 566 31.87 -2.11 -8.50
N VAL A 567 30.62 -2.48 -8.79
CA VAL A 567 29.43 -1.84 -8.18
C VAL A 567 29.52 -1.88 -6.66
N LYS A 568 29.83 -3.04 -6.09
CA LYS A 568 29.98 -3.20 -4.64
C LYS A 568 31.05 -2.27 -4.07
N ASN A 569 32.22 -2.21 -4.70
CA ASN A 569 33.32 -1.35 -4.26
C ASN A 569 32.97 0.14 -4.33
N ILE A 570 32.16 0.55 -5.32
CA ILE A 570 31.71 1.94 -5.46
C ILE A 570 30.66 2.26 -4.39
N ILE A 571 29.61 1.45 -4.25
CA ILE A 571 28.52 1.71 -3.29
C ILE A 571 28.97 1.64 -1.82
N ASP A 572 30.06 0.90 -1.53
CA ASP A 572 30.64 0.80 -0.18
C ASP A 572 31.50 2.02 0.20
N LYS A 573 31.78 2.94 -0.73
CA LYS A 573 32.47 4.21 -0.42
C LYS A 573 31.63 5.09 0.50
N ASP A 574 32.28 5.86 1.35
CA ASP A 574 31.61 6.74 2.31
C ASP A 574 30.61 7.71 1.65
N SER A 575 30.86 8.14 0.41
CA SER A 575 29.94 8.97 -0.37
C SER A 575 28.58 8.30 -0.61
N TYR A 576 28.50 6.97 -0.75
CA TYR A 576 27.27 6.25 -1.15
C TYR A 576 26.75 5.27 -0.10
N LYS A 577 27.59 4.88 0.86
CA LYS A 577 27.32 3.83 1.85
C LYS A 577 26.02 4.05 2.63
N ASN A 578 25.71 5.30 2.97
CA ASN A 578 24.50 5.67 3.73
C ASN A 578 23.21 5.46 2.93
N LEU A 579 23.28 5.47 1.59
CA LEU A 579 22.13 5.25 0.72
C LEU A 579 21.69 3.79 0.67
N ASN A 580 22.53 2.85 1.13
CA ASN A 580 22.25 1.41 1.08
C ASN A 580 21.70 0.98 -0.29
N LEU A 581 22.41 1.40 -1.35
CA LEU A 581 22.03 1.20 -2.73
C LEU A 581 21.92 -0.30 -3.00
N LYS A 582 20.75 -0.75 -3.45
CA LYS A 582 20.54 -2.14 -3.86
C LYS A 582 20.54 -2.19 -5.38
N PHE A 583 21.62 -2.72 -5.95
CA PHE A 583 21.67 -3.10 -7.34
C PHE A 583 21.22 -4.55 -7.49
N SER A 584 20.28 -4.77 -8.41
CA SER A 584 19.78 -6.10 -8.73
C SER A 584 19.65 -6.25 -10.23
N SER A 585 19.76 -7.49 -10.71
CA SER A 585 19.45 -7.77 -12.11
C SER A 585 17.97 -7.54 -12.37
N ILE A 586 17.62 -7.01 -13.53
CA ILE A 586 16.22 -6.81 -13.92
C ILE A 586 15.39 -8.11 -13.84
N ASN A 587 15.98 -9.24 -14.23
CA ASN A 587 15.36 -10.56 -14.05
C ASN A 587 14.98 -10.89 -12.59
N SER A 588 15.75 -10.40 -11.61
CA SER A 588 15.45 -10.58 -10.19
C SER A 588 14.29 -9.69 -9.76
N ILE A 589 14.29 -8.43 -10.21
CA ILE A 589 13.22 -7.46 -9.92
C ILE A 589 11.89 -7.97 -10.47
N LEU A 590 11.86 -8.40 -11.73
CA LEU A 590 10.69 -9.01 -12.36
C LEU A 590 10.26 -10.31 -11.65
N GLY A 591 11.24 -11.11 -11.18
CA GLY A 591 11.01 -12.30 -10.37
C GLY A 591 10.28 -11.99 -9.05
N ASP A 592 10.72 -10.95 -8.34
CA ASP A 592 10.14 -10.51 -7.08
C ASP A 592 8.72 -9.94 -7.26
N ILE A 593 8.51 -9.11 -8.29
CA ILE A 593 7.18 -8.60 -8.67
C ILE A 593 6.24 -9.77 -8.96
N THR A 594 6.67 -10.72 -9.80
CA THR A 594 5.90 -11.92 -10.14
C THR A 594 5.58 -12.76 -8.92
N SER A 595 6.54 -12.93 -7.99
CA SER A 595 6.38 -13.66 -6.74
C SER A 595 5.33 -13.00 -5.83
N SER A 596 5.35 -11.68 -5.71
CA SER A 596 4.38 -10.90 -4.92
C SER A 596 2.95 -11.10 -5.42
N TYR A 597 2.72 -11.02 -6.74
CA TYR A 597 1.40 -11.29 -7.33
C TYR A 597 0.97 -12.75 -7.16
N LYS A 598 1.89 -13.72 -7.31
CA LYS A 598 1.61 -15.13 -6.99
C LYS A 598 1.16 -15.31 -5.55
N GLN A 599 1.83 -14.65 -4.60
CA GLN A 599 1.46 -14.68 -3.19
C GLN A 599 0.09 -14.03 -2.94
N SER A 600 -0.24 -12.93 -3.63
CA SER A 600 -1.58 -12.32 -3.61
C SER A 600 -2.66 -13.28 -4.08
N ILE A 601 -2.46 -13.91 -5.23
CA ILE A 601 -3.40 -14.91 -5.76
C ILE A 601 -3.54 -16.10 -4.81
N GLN A 602 -2.45 -16.58 -4.20
CA GLN A 602 -2.49 -17.65 -3.21
C GLN A 602 -3.34 -17.27 -1.98
N ILE A 603 -3.10 -16.09 -1.40
CA ILE A 603 -3.85 -15.60 -0.23
C ILE A 603 -5.34 -15.46 -0.57
N PHE A 604 -5.67 -14.82 -1.70
CA PHE A 604 -7.06 -14.69 -2.12
C PHE A 604 -7.70 -16.05 -2.46
N SER A 605 -6.94 -17.00 -3.01
CA SER A 605 -7.43 -18.36 -3.25
C SER A 605 -7.81 -19.05 -1.94
N VAL A 606 -7.02 -18.89 -0.87
CA VAL A 606 -7.36 -19.42 0.46
C VAL A 606 -8.66 -18.78 0.98
N ILE A 607 -8.80 -17.46 0.84
CA ILE A 607 -10.03 -16.73 1.25
C ILE A 607 -11.24 -17.21 0.42
N LEU A 608 -11.08 -17.40 -0.90
CA LEU A 608 -12.12 -17.89 -1.79
C LEU A 608 -12.57 -19.30 -1.42
N VAL A 609 -11.63 -20.22 -1.11
CA VAL A 609 -11.95 -21.57 -0.61
C VAL A 609 -12.73 -21.48 0.70
N PHE A 610 -12.32 -20.61 1.63
CA PHE A 610 -13.04 -20.42 2.89
C PHE A 610 -14.47 -19.91 2.67
N LEU A 611 -14.66 -18.90 1.81
CA LEU A 611 -15.97 -18.36 1.48
C LEU A 611 -16.83 -19.34 0.70
N PHE A 612 -16.23 -20.17 -0.15
CA PHE A 612 -16.91 -21.25 -0.82
C PHE A 612 -17.44 -22.28 0.19
N LEU A 613 -16.61 -22.72 1.14
CA LEU A 613 -17.05 -23.61 2.23
C LEU A 613 -18.17 -22.97 3.05
N LEU A 614 -18.07 -21.68 3.35
CA LEU A 614 -19.11 -20.92 4.04
C LEU A 614 -20.41 -20.85 3.22
N SER A 615 -20.31 -20.66 1.91
CA SER A 615 -21.42 -20.64 0.97
C SER A 615 -22.15 -21.99 0.96
N VAL A 616 -21.41 -23.10 0.85
CA VAL A 616 -21.95 -24.47 0.91
C VAL A 616 -22.59 -24.73 2.27
N PHE A 617 -21.93 -24.33 3.37
CA PHE A 617 -22.47 -24.45 4.72
C PHE A 617 -23.81 -23.74 4.85
N THR A 618 -23.94 -22.54 4.29
CA THR A 618 -25.19 -21.77 4.25
C THR A 618 -26.28 -22.49 3.45
N SER A 619 -25.93 -23.15 2.35
CA SER A 619 -26.87 -23.95 1.56
C SER A 619 -27.41 -25.16 2.31
N VAL A 620 -26.50 -25.94 2.93
CA VAL A 620 -26.87 -27.07 3.80
C VAL A 620 -27.80 -26.57 4.91
N PHE A 621 -27.48 -25.42 5.46
CA PHE A 621 -28.24 -24.80 6.53
C PHE A 621 -29.66 -24.42 6.11
N LEU A 622 -29.77 -23.70 5.00
CA LEU A 622 -31.04 -23.28 4.41
C LEU A 622 -31.95 -24.47 4.10
N VAL A 623 -31.41 -25.54 3.51
CA VAL A 623 -32.17 -26.78 3.25
C VAL A 623 -32.71 -27.36 4.55
N ASN A 624 -31.90 -27.41 5.62
CA ASN A 624 -32.36 -27.86 6.93
C ASN A 624 -33.51 -27.00 7.46
N CYS A 625 -33.42 -25.67 7.33
CA CYS A 625 -34.50 -24.76 7.74
C CYS A 625 -35.78 -24.97 6.92
N ILE A 626 -35.69 -25.17 5.61
CA ILE A 626 -36.84 -25.42 4.73
C ILE A 626 -37.50 -26.75 5.08
N VAL A 627 -36.72 -27.84 5.15
CA VAL A 627 -37.26 -29.17 5.52
C VAL A 627 -37.91 -29.12 6.89
N PHE A 628 -37.30 -28.42 7.85
CA PHE A 628 -37.87 -28.27 9.18
C PHE A 628 -39.20 -27.49 9.16
N SER A 629 -39.24 -26.34 8.47
CA SER A 629 -40.40 -25.46 8.38
C SER A 629 -41.59 -26.11 7.67
N ASP A 630 -41.31 -26.80 6.57
CA ASP A 630 -42.33 -27.28 5.62
C ASP A 630 -42.46 -28.81 5.61
N ARG A 631 -41.94 -29.52 6.62
CA ARG A 631 -41.89 -31.01 6.69
C ARG A 631 -43.20 -31.70 6.28
N LYS A 632 -44.35 -31.21 6.78
CA LYS A 632 -45.67 -31.78 6.48
C LYS A 632 -46.08 -31.53 5.02
N LYS A 633 -45.88 -30.31 4.53
CA LYS A 633 -46.14 -29.95 3.14
C LYS A 633 -45.28 -30.79 2.20
N ILE A 634 -43.98 -30.90 2.46
CA ILE A 634 -43.03 -31.66 1.64
C ILE A 634 -43.39 -33.15 1.63
N ALA A 635 -43.73 -33.74 2.79
CA ALA A 635 -44.16 -35.13 2.88
C ALA A 635 -45.43 -35.41 2.09
N ILE A 636 -46.44 -34.53 2.19
CA ILE A 636 -47.69 -34.64 1.43
C ILE A 636 -47.43 -34.58 -0.08
N HIS A 637 -46.70 -33.56 -0.56
CA HIS A 637 -46.38 -33.46 -2.00
C HIS A 637 -45.58 -34.67 -2.49
N LYS A 638 -44.69 -35.22 -1.66
CA LYS A 638 -43.94 -36.42 -2.02
C LYS A 638 -44.83 -37.66 -2.14
N LEU A 639 -45.82 -37.83 -1.25
CA LEU A 639 -46.82 -38.92 -1.35
C LEU A 639 -47.71 -38.79 -2.59
N PHE A 640 -48.05 -37.56 -2.98
CA PHE A 640 -48.80 -37.28 -4.21
C PHE A 640 -47.95 -37.34 -5.50
N GLY A 641 -46.68 -37.75 -5.42
CA GLY A 641 -45.83 -37.97 -6.60
C GLY A 641 -45.23 -36.71 -7.23
N PHE A 642 -45.28 -35.55 -6.57
CA PHE A 642 -44.60 -34.35 -7.06
C PHE A 642 -43.09 -34.57 -7.17
N LYS A 643 -42.43 -34.02 -8.20
CA LYS A 643 -40.98 -34.18 -8.40
C LYS A 643 -40.19 -33.34 -7.38
N LEU A 644 -38.89 -33.64 -7.21
CA LEU A 644 -38.02 -32.92 -6.27
C LEU A 644 -37.98 -31.41 -6.59
N PHE A 645 -37.87 -31.06 -7.87
CA PHE A 645 -37.87 -29.67 -8.31
C PHE A 645 -39.16 -28.93 -7.95
N ASP A 646 -40.33 -29.55 -8.13
CA ASP A 646 -41.63 -28.95 -7.82
C ASP A 646 -41.77 -28.65 -6.32
N ARG A 647 -41.22 -29.53 -5.46
CA ARG A 647 -41.29 -29.37 -3.99
C ARG A 647 -40.40 -28.25 -3.47
N TYR A 648 -39.27 -27.97 -4.13
CA TYR A 648 -38.27 -26.97 -3.71
C TYR A 648 -38.09 -25.87 -4.76
N ASN A 649 -39.09 -25.57 -5.58
CA ASN A 649 -38.96 -24.66 -6.72
C ASN A 649 -38.37 -23.29 -6.34
N THR A 650 -38.80 -22.73 -5.22
CA THR A 650 -38.38 -21.41 -4.73
C THR A 650 -36.90 -21.41 -4.36
N LEU A 651 -36.42 -22.50 -3.77
CA LEU A 651 -35.00 -22.69 -3.45
C LEU A 651 -34.18 -22.69 -4.74
N PHE A 652 -34.55 -23.51 -5.72
CA PHE A 652 -33.80 -23.60 -6.97
C PHE A 652 -33.83 -22.31 -7.78
N ILE A 653 -34.97 -21.63 -7.85
CA ILE A 653 -35.09 -20.34 -8.55
C ILE A 653 -34.16 -19.31 -7.91
N ILE A 654 -34.25 -19.09 -6.59
CA ILE A 654 -33.42 -18.09 -5.90
C ILE A 654 -31.92 -18.43 -6.06
N PHE A 655 -31.53 -19.70 -5.90
CA PHE A 655 -30.13 -20.10 -6.07
C PHE A 655 -29.64 -19.85 -7.49
N SER A 656 -30.43 -20.26 -8.48
CA SER A 656 -30.07 -20.06 -9.89
C SER A 656 -29.96 -18.56 -10.19
N SER A 657 -30.86 -17.73 -9.66
CA SER A 657 -30.78 -16.27 -9.83
C SER A 657 -29.52 -15.68 -9.18
N ILE A 658 -29.12 -16.12 -7.98
CA ILE A 658 -27.91 -15.63 -7.31
C ILE A 658 -26.67 -15.92 -8.16
N TYR A 659 -26.51 -17.16 -8.60
CA TYR A 659 -25.38 -17.55 -9.43
C TYR A 659 -25.41 -16.92 -10.82
N LEU A 660 -26.60 -16.71 -11.41
CA LEU A 660 -26.76 -16.00 -12.68
C LEU A 660 -26.30 -14.54 -12.55
N VAL A 661 -26.73 -13.84 -11.50
CA VAL A 661 -26.29 -12.46 -11.22
C VAL A 661 -24.79 -12.41 -10.99
N GLN A 662 -24.23 -13.35 -10.21
CA GLN A 662 -22.79 -13.45 -9.98
C GLN A 662 -22.01 -13.67 -11.30
N LEU A 663 -22.52 -14.54 -12.18
CA LEU A 663 -21.92 -14.79 -13.50
C LEU A 663 -21.99 -13.54 -14.38
N LEU A 664 -23.13 -12.84 -14.40
CA LEU A 664 -23.28 -11.57 -15.13
C LEU A 664 -22.33 -10.50 -14.61
N CYS A 665 -22.21 -10.34 -13.29
CA CYS A 665 -21.28 -9.38 -12.69
C CYS A 665 -19.83 -9.68 -13.08
N VAL A 666 -19.39 -10.94 -12.98
CA VAL A 666 -18.03 -11.29 -13.39
C VAL A 666 -17.85 -11.13 -14.90
N PHE A 667 -18.82 -11.51 -15.72
CA PHE A 667 -18.75 -11.30 -17.16
C PHE A 667 -18.63 -9.81 -17.56
N LEU A 668 -19.35 -8.92 -16.88
CA LEU A 668 -19.35 -7.48 -17.21
C LEU A 668 -18.16 -6.70 -16.59
N PHE A 669 -17.72 -7.07 -15.39
CA PHE A 669 -16.77 -6.26 -14.61
C PHE A 669 -15.40 -6.92 -14.41
N SER A 670 -15.23 -8.22 -14.66
CA SER A 670 -13.92 -8.85 -14.52
C SER A 670 -12.98 -8.46 -15.66
N LYS A 671 -11.70 -8.34 -15.33
CA LYS A 671 -10.61 -8.15 -16.31
C LYS A 671 -10.21 -9.47 -16.98
N THR A 672 -10.70 -10.62 -16.51
CA THR A 672 -10.25 -11.94 -16.97
C THR A 672 -11.36 -12.98 -16.94
N ILE A 673 -11.55 -13.68 -18.06
CA ILE A 673 -12.58 -14.74 -18.26
C ILE A 673 -12.28 -16.02 -17.46
N LEU A 674 -11.02 -16.23 -17.03
CA LEU A 674 -10.55 -17.42 -16.31
C LEU A 674 -11.30 -17.70 -14.98
N LEU A 675 -12.08 -16.75 -14.48
CA LEU A 675 -12.87 -16.89 -13.25
C LEU A 675 -14.27 -17.51 -13.49
N ILE A 676 -14.76 -17.55 -14.73
CA ILE A 676 -16.07 -18.15 -15.04
C ILE A 676 -16.13 -19.65 -14.67
N PRO A 677 -15.13 -20.48 -15.02
CA PRO A 677 -15.11 -21.89 -14.62
C PRO A 677 -15.20 -22.10 -13.11
N TYR A 678 -14.62 -21.20 -12.30
CA TYR A 678 -14.73 -21.25 -10.85
C TYR A 678 -16.18 -21.07 -10.39
N ILE A 679 -16.91 -20.09 -10.93
CA ILE A 679 -18.33 -19.88 -10.59
C ILE A 679 -19.16 -21.09 -11.00
N LEU A 680 -18.93 -21.64 -12.19
CA LEU A 680 -19.65 -22.82 -12.68
C LEU A 680 -19.38 -24.05 -11.80
N LEU A 681 -18.12 -24.27 -11.41
CA LEU A 681 -17.73 -25.36 -10.52
C LEU A 681 -18.39 -25.20 -9.14
N THR A 682 -18.39 -23.99 -8.58
CA THR A 682 -19.03 -23.73 -7.28
C THR A 682 -20.55 -23.91 -7.35
N LEU A 683 -21.21 -23.51 -8.44
CA LEU A 683 -22.63 -23.78 -8.70
C LEU A 683 -22.91 -25.28 -8.76
N LEU A 684 -22.09 -26.06 -9.47
CA LEU A 684 -22.26 -27.51 -9.58
C LEU A 684 -22.09 -28.22 -8.23
N ILE A 685 -21.05 -27.87 -7.47
CA ILE A 685 -20.81 -28.48 -6.15
C ILE A 685 -21.92 -28.07 -5.17
N ASP A 686 -22.29 -26.79 -5.11
CA ASP A 686 -23.33 -26.34 -4.19
C ASP A 686 -24.69 -26.94 -4.55
N GLY A 687 -25.03 -27.01 -5.84
CA GLY A 687 -26.25 -27.66 -6.33
C GLY A 687 -26.30 -29.16 -6.00
N THR A 688 -25.19 -29.88 -6.20
CA THR A 688 -25.12 -31.31 -5.85
C THR A 688 -25.24 -31.53 -4.34
N VAL A 689 -24.58 -30.71 -3.51
CA VAL A 689 -24.71 -30.77 -2.05
C VAL A 689 -26.16 -30.51 -1.61
N ILE A 690 -26.82 -29.50 -2.17
CA ILE A 690 -28.23 -29.20 -1.87
C ILE A 690 -29.11 -30.42 -2.14
N VAL A 691 -29.00 -31.02 -3.33
CA VAL A 691 -29.79 -32.19 -3.72
C VAL A 691 -29.53 -33.37 -2.79
N GLN A 692 -28.25 -33.66 -2.49
CA GLN A 692 -27.89 -34.75 -1.57
C GLN A 692 -28.46 -34.54 -0.16
N VAL A 693 -28.39 -33.32 0.37
CA VAL A 693 -28.95 -33.00 1.69
C VAL A 693 -30.46 -33.14 1.69
N ILE A 694 -31.16 -32.65 0.65
CA ILE A 694 -32.61 -32.84 0.50
C ILE A 694 -32.97 -34.33 0.53
N MET A 695 -32.31 -35.15 -0.30
CA MET A 695 -32.59 -36.58 -0.39
C MET A 695 -32.38 -37.30 0.96
N ARG A 696 -31.28 -37.01 1.64
CA ARG A 696 -30.97 -37.60 2.95
C ARG A 696 -31.98 -37.17 4.01
N LYS A 697 -32.36 -35.90 4.04
CA LYS A 697 -33.28 -35.36 5.05
C LYS A 697 -34.70 -35.83 4.85
N GLU A 698 -35.18 -35.88 3.61
CA GLU A 698 -36.51 -36.42 3.32
C GLU A 698 -36.62 -37.91 3.62
N LYS A 699 -35.58 -38.72 3.37
CA LYS A 699 -35.60 -40.15 3.73
C LYS A 699 -35.83 -40.33 5.24
N ASN A 700 -35.17 -39.50 6.04
CA ASN A 700 -35.29 -39.55 7.50
C ASN A 700 -36.62 -38.95 8.01
N SER A 701 -37.09 -37.85 7.41
CA SER A 701 -38.32 -37.17 7.86
C SER A 701 -39.60 -37.89 7.47
N LEU A 702 -39.61 -38.63 6.35
CA LEU A 702 -40.79 -39.38 5.92
C LEU A 702 -41.15 -40.46 6.95
N SER A 703 -40.14 -41.15 7.50
CA SER A 703 -40.36 -42.17 8.52
C SER A 703 -40.95 -41.61 9.81
N THR A 704 -40.58 -40.39 10.22
CA THR A 704 -41.11 -39.77 11.45
C THR A 704 -42.52 -39.24 11.22
N VAL A 705 -42.76 -38.58 10.07
CA VAL A 705 -44.08 -38.04 9.72
C VAL A 705 -45.12 -39.15 9.56
N LEU A 706 -44.76 -40.29 8.98
CA LEU A 706 -45.65 -41.47 8.89
C LEU A 706 -45.97 -42.10 10.24
N LYS A 707 -45.12 -41.89 11.27
CA LYS A 707 -45.35 -42.35 12.64
C LYS A 707 -46.12 -41.34 13.51
N GLY A 708 -46.47 -40.17 12.97
CA GLY A 708 -47.15 -39.10 13.71
C GLY A 708 -46.23 -38.23 14.59
N GLU A 709 -44.91 -38.36 14.45
CA GLU A 709 -43.86 -37.59 15.13
C GLU A 709 -43.39 -36.38 14.29
#